data_AF-A0A2S5TFS8-F1
#
_entry.id   AF-A0A2S5TFS8-F1
#
_cell.length_a   1.000
_cell.length_b   1.000
_cell.length_c   1.000
_cell.angle_alpha   90.00
_cell.angle_beta   90.00
_cell.angle_gamma   90.00
#
_symmetry.space_group_name_H-M   'P 1'
#
loop_
_entity.id
_entity.type
_entity.pdbx_description
1 polymer ?
#
loop_
_entity_poly.entity_id
_entity_poly.type
_entity_poly.pdbx_seq_one_letter_code
_entity_poly.pdbx_strand_id
1 'polypeptide(L)'
;MRRYAPALLAAAFLAGCHGSSSVPAAGGVTPGSRSCERSSWVAGTTELCRGQLIYRDYVYDDYGADAGIVSLSPAVLNALTRAGALGSPLATTPGLLSPTAGDVRYPAGLDNTADLVSLSLSIQGNELVADFELNTLYHADDAIAALAIDTDNDASTGGGAWEGLGIESRGWEMMARFAEGNPDTNRIVGRLPLPPGSTWRVQAVVAQKDGKVMNVAFRGPHEEAKADGLVNQVLPASGNWWEDRQSVALREGDISDFGEVVSVADLRGGATRAAAKVTGFQQRVYTSQYTLPPGEGVDIVGVPGVHGATQLPCEQRFNYLGKYQPYGVYIPAKPGPHAAQLLMHGCEANHGSQVNQASFQQRFGEEPNRIIIAPLGRGPHGFFSGISERDVLDTLADIRANYPVDDEQILVSGYSMGGFGTLRFAALYPDLFAGAVNWVGFTGDLFNLPIPGNPLPPAITALSQTLGASIPPLSAGGAVGGDVNIIDYVGNLRHLPIASLYSGADELVHVTSSLAMGVRMGEEEIPYQFFLHPVAEHLSYLIFNDWRKEAAYVAGLKRVRNPARVTYKTDAKLDAPEYAIRHDSAYWVSQIVAEAEGPSLVDLTSLGCGIAQPLYQTGLDAGIDPVPWTATLRRRLDNPTVPAAEGKLSGTLANVRSLRIDAAGSCLRGKAVQYQITTDVPVTLTLSDGRAKALAAGTHSGSF
;
A
#
# COMPACT_ATOMS: atom_id res chain seq x y z
N MET A 1 5.43 -76.95 -21.84
CA MET A 1 5.52 -75.52 -22.19
C MET A 1 4.12 -74.93 -22.00
N ARG A 2 3.84 -74.30 -20.86
CA ARG A 2 2.49 -73.96 -20.39
C ARG A 2 2.19 -72.48 -20.68
N ARG A 3 1.20 -72.22 -21.55
CA ARG A 3 -0.14 -71.61 -21.30
C ARG A 3 -0.08 -70.12 -20.92
N TYR A 4 -0.97 -69.21 -21.34
CA TYR A 4 -2.00 -69.03 -22.37
C TYR A 4 -2.37 -67.53 -22.27
N ALA A 5 -2.82 -66.92 -23.37
CA ALA A 5 -3.52 -65.62 -23.42
C ALA A 5 -4.97 -65.75 -22.86
N PRO A 6 -5.91 -64.82 -23.10
CA PRO A 6 -6.00 -63.35 -22.86
C PRO A 6 -7.34 -62.95 -22.15
N ALA A 7 -7.62 -61.64 -21.95
CA ALA A 7 -8.88 -60.93 -22.27
C ALA A 7 -9.22 -59.74 -21.32
N LEU A 8 -9.81 -58.70 -21.92
CA LEU A 8 -10.35 -57.46 -21.35
C LEU A 8 -11.55 -57.65 -20.40
N LEU A 9 -11.79 -56.70 -19.48
CA LEU A 9 -13.12 -56.07 -19.24
C LEU A 9 -13.04 -54.81 -18.36
N ALA A 10 -14.15 -54.08 -18.31
CA ALA A 10 -14.32 -52.65 -18.00
C ALA A 10 -14.62 -52.28 -16.53
N ALA A 11 -14.35 -50.99 -16.23
CA ALA A 11 -15.09 -49.99 -15.41
C ALA A 11 -15.85 -50.38 -14.12
N ALA A 12 -15.64 -49.62 -13.03
CA ALA A 12 -16.54 -48.50 -12.59
C ALA A 12 -16.54 -48.18 -11.06
N PHE A 13 -16.60 -46.86 -10.74
CA PHE A 13 -17.17 -46.15 -9.56
C PHE A 13 -16.55 -46.39 -8.14
N LEU A 14 -16.39 -45.44 -7.20
CA LEU A 14 -16.92 -44.08 -6.93
C LEU A 14 -16.05 -43.38 -5.83
N ALA A 15 -15.92 -42.05 -5.94
CA ALA A 15 -15.85 -41.02 -4.89
C ALA A 15 -14.84 -41.07 -3.71
N GLY A 16 -14.02 -40.02 -3.61
CA GLY A 16 -13.26 -39.65 -2.40
C GLY A 16 -12.68 -38.23 -2.52
N CYS A 17 -13.38 -37.25 -1.95
CA CYS A 17 -13.07 -35.82 -1.93
C CYS A 17 -11.61 -35.52 -1.57
N HIS A 18 -10.89 -34.83 -2.46
CA HIS A 18 -9.61 -34.20 -2.19
C HIS A 18 -9.82 -32.68 -2.16
N GLY A 19 -9.90 -32.12 -0.95
CA GLY A 19 -9.76 -30.68 -0.72
C GLY A 19 -8.30 -30.36 -0.44
N SER A 20 -7.51 -30.12 -1.49
CA SER A 20 -6.14 -29.63 -1.39
C SER A 20 -6.12 -28.13 -1.65
N SER A 21 -5.85 -27.34 -0.61
CA SER A 21 -5.49 -25.92 -0.71
C SER A 21 -4.06 -25.82 -1.24
N SER A 22 -3.93 -25.77 -2.57
CA SER A 22 -2.70 -25.44 -3.28
C SER A 22 -2.73 -23.96 -3.69
N VAL A 23 -1.77 -23.19 -3.17
CA VAL A 23 -1.32 -21.94 -3.79
C VAL A 23 -0.96 -22.24 -5.25
N PRO A 24 -1.47 -21.49 -6.24
CA PRO A 24 -1.14 -21.78 -7.63
C PRO A 24 0.34 -21.45 -7.86
N ALA A 25 1.10 -22.46 -8.24
CA ALA A 25 2.42 -22.26 -8.84
C ALA A 25 2.27 -21.38 -10.08
N ALA A 26 3.14 -20.39 -10.23
CA ALA A 26 3.25 -19.55 -11.41
C ALA A 26 3.40 -20.45 -12.65
N GLY A 27 2.30 -20.61 -13.40
CA GLY A 27 2.31 -21.29 -14.68
C GLY A 27 3.17 -20.49 -15.64
N GLY A 28 4.16 -21.15 -16.25
CA GLY A 28 4.94 -20.58 -17.33
C GLY A 28 4.01 -20.07 -18.43
N VAL A 29 3.97 -18.75 -18.60
CA VAL A 29 3.17 -18.08 -19.63
C VAL A 29 3.74 -18.49 -20.99
N THR A 30 2.96 -19.28 -21.72
CA THR A 30 3.16 -19.43 -23.16
C THR A 30 2.91 -18.07 -23.79
N PRO A 31 3.82 -17.49 -24.60
CA PRO A 31 3.60 -16.18 -25.22
C PRO A 31 2.57 -16.33 -26.36
N GLY A 32 1.29 -16.30 -26.02
CA GLY A 32 0.18 -16.45 -26.94
C GLY A 32 -1.13 -16.00 -26.31
N SER A 33 -1.62 -14.83 -26.73
CA SER A 33 -2.79 -14.08 -26.25
C SER A 33 -2.63 -13.44 -24.86
N ARG A 34 -2.15 -12.19 -24.83
CA ARG A 34 -2.39 -11.33 -23.66
C ARG A 34 -3.89 -11.03 -23.60
N SER A 35 -4.51 -11.20 -22.43
CA SER A 35 -5.88 -10.74 -22.20
C SER A 35 -5.97 -9.23 -22.43
N CYS A 36 -7.05 -8.76 -23.05
CA CYS A 36 -7.33 -7.32 -23.18
C CYS A 36 -7.88 -6.73 -21.88
N GLU A 37 -8.39 -7.59 -20.98
CA GLU A 37 -8.78 -7.21 -19.64
C GLU A 37 -7.57 -7.26 -18.72
N ARG A 38 -7.32 -6.17 -18.00
CA ARG A 38 -6.26 -6.05 -17.01
C ARG A 38 -6.87 -5.77 -15.64
N SER A 39 -6.36 -6.47 -14.64
CA SER A 39 -6.65 -6.20 -13.23
C SER A 39 -5.83 -5.03 -12.67
N SER A 40 -4.80 -4.56 -13.39
CA SER A 40 -3.99 -3.40 -13.00
C SER A 40 -3.26 -2.73 -14.17
N TRP A 41 -2.86 -1.47 -13.99
CA TRP A 41 -2.17 -0.67 -15.01
C TRP A 41 -1.28 0.42 -14.41
N VAL A 42 -0.42 1.00 -15.25
CA VAL A 42 0.23 2.29 -14.98
C VAL A 42 -0.70 3.36 -15.53
N ALA A 43 -1.08 4.32 -14.70
CA ALA A 43 -1.97 5.41 -15.09
C ALA A 43 -1.38 6.26 -16.21
N GLY A 44 -2.23 6.87 -17.02
CA GLY A 44 -1.86 7.68 -18.17
C GLY A 44 -1.33 6.89 -19.37
N THR A 45 -1.42 5.56 -19.39
CA THR A 45 -0.90 4.74 -20.49
C THR A 45 -1.94 4.37 -21.54
N THR A 46 -1.50 4.29 -22.79
CA THR A 46 -2.30 3.83 -23.93
C THR A 46 -1.84 2.47 -24.42
N GLU A 47 -2.78 1.63 -24.83
CA GLU A 47 -2.50 0.36 -25.51
C GLU A 47 -3.49 0.06 -26.64
N LEU A 48 -3.12 -0.89 -27.50
CA LEU A 48 -4.03 -1.49 -28.48
C LEU A 48 -4.27 -2.94 -28.11
N CYS A 49 -5.52 -3.37 -28.11
CA CYS A 49 -5.84 -4.78 -27.94
C CYS A 49 -6.94 -5.20 -28.91
N ARG A 50 -6.63 -6.15 -29.80
CA ARG A 50 -7.55 -6.69 -30.80
C ARG A 50 -8.30 -5.60 -31.59
N GLY A 51 -7.60 -4.51 -31.94
CA GLY A 51 -8.18 -3.40 -32.71
C GLY A 51 -8.98 -2.39 -31.88
N GLN A 52 -8.89 -2.46 -30.55
CA GLN A 52 -9.42 -1.46 -29.63
C GLN A 52 -8.26 -0.62 -29.09
N LEU A 53 -8.33 0.70 -29.24
CA LEU A 53 -7.46 1.63 -28.49
C LEU A 53 -8.00 1.73 -27.06
N ILE A 54 -7.14 1.57 -26.07
CA ILE A 54 -7.51 1.63 -24.65
C ILE A 54 -6.55 2.61 -23.98
N TYR A 55 -7.08 3.75 -23.55
CA TYR A 55 -6.41 4.66 -22.63
C TYR A 55 -6.82 4.33 -21.20
N ARG A 56 -5.84 4.23 -20.31
CA ARG A 56 -6.03 3.95 -18.89
C ARG A 56 -5.60 5.18 -18.10
N ASP A 57 -6.54 5.77 -17.40
CA ASP A 57 -6.29 7.05 -16.75
C ASP A 57 -5.75 6.91 -15.33
N TYR A 58 -5.41 8.05 -14.73
CA TYR A 58 -5.30 8.19 -13.28
C TYR A 58 -6.69 8.07 -12.66
N VAL A 59 -6.76 7.78 -11.35
CA VAL A 59 -8.03 7.68 -10.64
C VAL A 59 -8.01 8.51 -9.36
N TYR A 60 -9.18 9.00 -8.97
CA TYR A 60 -9.40 9.93 -7.85
C TYR A 60 -8.64 11.25 -8.01
N ASP A 61 -8.40 11.70 -9.25
CA ASP A 61 -7.62 12.90 -9.57
C ASP A 61 -8.43 13.99 -10.30
N ASP A 62 -9.74 13.81 -10.37
CA ASP A 62 -10.72 14.63 -11.07
C ASP A 62 -11.07 15.95 -10.36
N TYR A 63 -10.05 16.75 -10.03
CA TYR A 63 -10.19 18.03 -9.32
C TYR A 63 -10.36 19.25 -10.25
N GLY A 64 -10.42 19.03 -11.56
CA GLY A 64 -10.68 20.07 -12.56
C GLY A 64 -9.59 21.16 -12.66
N ALA A 65 -10.01 22.35 -13.11
CA ALA A 65 -9.13 23.51 -13.26
C ALA A 65 -8.56 24.03 -11.93
N ASP A 66 -7.37 24.62 -11.97
CA ASP A 66 -6.86 25.51 -10.91
C ASP A 66 -7.54 26.89 -11.04
N ALA A 67 -8.77 27.03 -10.54
CA ALA A 67 -9.59 28.21 -10.75
C ALA A 67 -9.11 29.45 -9.97
N GLY A 68 -8.26 29.28 -8.96
CA GLY A 68 -7.47 30.35 -8.32
C GLY A 68 -8.26 31.57 -7.84
N ILE A 69 -9.55 31.44 -7.49
CA ILE A 69 -10.50 32.57 -7.49
C ILE A 69 -10.05 33.78 -6.65
N VAL A 70 -9.64 34.82 -7.38
CA VAL A 70 -10.02 36.24 -7.32
C VAL A 70 -10.68 36.72 -6.00
N SER A 71 -9.91 36.84 -4.92
CA SER A 71 -10.04 37.82 -3.79
C SER A 71 -9.95 37.17 -2.40
N LEU A 72 -9.16 37.83 -1.53
CA LEU A 72 -8.29 37.28 -0.48
C LEU A 72 -7.11 36.52 -1.12
N SER A 73 -5.88 36.80 -0.67
CA SER A 73 -4.67 36.39 -1.39
C SER A 73 -4.66 34.89 -1.74
N PRO A 74 -4.16 34.47 -2.92
CA PRO A 74 -4.19 33.07 -3.38
C PRO A 74 -3.67 32.07 -2.35
N ALA A 75 -2.70 32.47 -1.52
CA ALA A 75 -2.14 31.64 -0.46
C ALA A 75 -3.13 31.28 0.68
N VAL A 76 -4.08 32.16 1.02
CA VAL A 76 -4.99 31.95 2.16
C VAL A 76 -6.15 31.03 1.77
N LEU A 77 -6.68 31.17 0.55
CA LEU A 77 -7.79 30.32 0.08
C LEU A 77 -7.30 28.92 -0.32
N ASN A 78 -6.12 28.83 -0.94
CA ASN A 78 -5.47 27.55 -1.24
C ASN A 78 -5.22 26.75 0.06
N ALA A 79 -4.92 27.42 1.18
CA ALA A 79 -4.83 26.77 2.49
C ALA A 79 -6.19 26.28 3.03
N LEU A 80 -7.31 26.93 2.69
CA LEU A 80 -8.66 26.59 3.19
C LEU A 80 -9.33 25.44 2.43
N THR A 81 -9.05 25.28 1.13
CA THR A 81 -9.53 24.13 0.33
C THR A 81 -8.65 22.90 0.53
N ARG A 82 -7.37 23.10 0.86
CA ARG A 82 -6.41 22.04 1.21
C ARG A 82 -6.47 21.61 2.67
N ALA A 83 -7.35 22.19 3.49
CA ALA A 83 -7.39 21.99 4.94
C ALA A 83 -7.89 20.60 5.42
N GLY A 84 -8.31 19.72 4.50
CA GLY A 84 -8.96 18.45 4.82
C GLY A 84 -10.38 18.61 5.41
N ALA A 85 -11.16 17.54 5.37
CA ALA A 85 -12.58 17.55 5.75
C ALA A 85 -12.85 17.94 7.22
N LEU A 86 -11.88 17.69 8.11
CA LEU A 86 -11.97 18.03 9.54
C LEU A 86 -11.64 19.50 9.84
N GLY A 87 -11.13 20.27 8.87
CA GLY A 87 -10.70 21.66 9.04
C GLY A 87 -11.51 22.69 8.26
N SER A 88 -12.30 22.27 7.26
CA SER A 88 -12.98 23.20 6.37
C SER A 88 -14.17 22.58 5.62
N PRO A 89 -15.36 23.21 5.61
CA PRO A 89 -16.47 22.82 4.73
C PRO A 89 -16.16 23.10 3.25
N LEU A 90 -14.97 23.66 2.98
CA LEU A 90 -14.45 23.99 1.66
C LEU A 90 -13.40 22.98 1.18
N ALA A 91 -13.15 21.90 1.92
CA ALA A 91 -12.16 20.89 1.53
C ALA A 91 -12.58 20.14 0.26
N THR A 92 -11.62 19.91 -0.64
CA THR A 92 -11.78 19.08 -1.85
C THR A 92 -11.24 17.67 -1.67
N THR A 93 -10.45 17.44 -0.62
CA THR A 93 -9.92 16.13 -0.27
C THR A 93 -10.21 15.78 1.18
N PRO A 94 -10.22 14.47 1.51
CA PRO A 94 -10.35 14.03 2.89
C PRO A 94 -9.19 14.46 3.81
N GLY A 95 -7.97 14.58 3.28
CA GLY A 95 -6.74 14.75 4.06
C GLY A 95 -6.07 16.11 3.89
N LEU A 96 -5.66 16.72 5.01
CA LEU A 96 -4.97 18.03 5.07
C LEU A 96 -3.59 18.05 4.38
N LEU A 97 -2.88 16.92 4.39
CA LEU A 97 -1.54 16.78 3.79
C LEU A 97 -1.60 16.10 2.41
N SER A 98 -2.75 16.19 1.75
CA SER A 98 -3.00 15.62 0.41
C SER A 98 -3.66 16.66 -0.51
N PRO A 99 -2.98 17.78 -0.79
CA PRO A 99 -3.53 18.86 -1.59
C PRO A 99 -3.75 18.45 -3.04
N THR A 100 -4.62 19.21 -3.69
CA THR A 100 -4.94 19.07 -5.12
C THR A 100 -4.47 20.28 -5.88
N ALA A 101 -3.99 20.09 -7.11
CA ALA A 101 -3.65 21.20 -7.99
C ALA A 101 -4.91 21.91 -8.50
N GLY A 102 -5.93 21.15 -8.92
CA GLY A 102 -7.27 21.67 -9.22
C GLY A 102 -8.08 21.96 -7.95
N ASP A 103 -9.05 22.87 -8.05
CA ASP A 103 -9.89 23.29 -6.92
C ASP A 103 -11.40 23.30 -7.24
N VAL A 104 -11.80 22.65 -8.34
CA VAL A 104 -13.22 22.51 -8.72
C VAL A 104 -13.88 21.46 -7.83
N ARG A 105 -15.12 21.75 -7.40
CA ARG A 105 -15.90 20.85 -6.54
C ARG A 105 -17.07 20.20 -7.22
N TYR A 106 -17.43 19.03 -6.71
CA TYR A 106 -18.69 18.39 -6.97
C TYR A 106 -19.82 18.99 -6.12
N PRO A 107 -21.07 18.97 -6.60
CA PRO A 107 -22.23 19.02 -5.74
C PRO A 107 -22.18 17.88 -4.72
N ALA A 108 -22.71 18.13 -3.52
CA ALA A 108 -22.69 17.13 -2.44
C ALA A 108 -23.32 15.81 -2.88
N GLY A 109 -22.60 14.69 -2.69
CA GLY A 109 -23.07 13.36 -3.06
C GLY A 109 -22.82 12.97 -4.51
N LEU A 110 -22.16 13.82 -5.30
CA LEU A 110 -21.72 13.54 -6.67
C LEU A 110 -20.20 13.47 -6.79
N ASP A 111 -19.49 13.41 -5.67
CA ASP A 111 -18.03 13.31 -5.63
C ASP A 111 -17.55 12.15 -6.51
N ASN A 112 -16.52 12.41 -7.33
CA ASN A 112 -15.86 11.44 -8.20
C ASN A 112 -16.66 10.99 -9.45
N THR A 113 -17.78 11.64 -9.77
CA THR A 113 -18.66 11.23 -10.89
C THR A 113 -18.13 11.55 -12.29
N ALA A 114 -17.11 12.40 -12.42
CA ALA A 114 -16.41 12.67 -13.69
C ALA A 114 -14.95 12.20 -13.70
N ASP A 115 -14.60 11.23 -12.82
CA ASP A 115 -13.30 10.55 -12.82
C ASP A 115 -13.27 9.43 -13.87
N LEU A 116 -12.51 9.62 -14.95
CA LEU A 116 -12.30 8.62 -16.00
C LEU A 116 -11.40 7.52 -15.46
N VAL A 117 -11.77 6.25 -15.64
CA VAL A 117 -10.88 5.10 -15.39
C VAL A 117 -10.25 4.63 -16.69
N SER A 118 -11.07 4.53 -17.74
CA SER A 118 -10.58 4.15 -19.06
C SER A 118 -11.45 4.67 -20.18
N LEU A 119 -10.80 5.00 -21.30
CA LEU A 119 -11.46 5.29 -22.57
C LEU A 119 -11.07 4.22 -23.57
N SER A 120 -12.06 3.57 -24.16
CA SER A 120 -11.85 2.59 -25.22
C SER A 120 -12.50 3.02 -26.54
N LEU A 121 -11.75 2.95 -27.64
CA LEU A 121 -12.23 3.26 -28.99
C LEU A 121 -12.14 2.02 -29.89
N SER A 122 -13.23 1.69 -30.58
CA SER A 122 -13.28 0.54 -31.51
C SER A 122 -14.17 0.82 -32.71
N ILE A 123 -13.87 0.18 -33.84
CA ILE A 123 -14.68 0.29 -35.06
C ILE A 123 -15.68 -0.87 -35.11
N GLN A 124 -16.96 -0.56 -35.18
CA GLN A 124 -18.04 -1.53 -35.35
C GLN A 124 -18.85 -1.19 -36.61
N GLY A 125 -18.66 -1.96 -37.68
CA GLY A 125 -19.27 -1.66 -38.97
C GLY A 125 -18.78 -0.32 -39.52
N ASN A 126 -19.70 0.65 -39.66
CA ASN A 126 -19.41 2.01 -40.12
C ASN A 126 -19.52 3.05 -38.99
N GLU A 127 -19.35 2.62 -37.74
CA GLU A 127 -19.37 3.47 -36.57
C GLU A 127 -18.05 3.35 -35.79
N LEU A 128 -17.63 4.47 -35.19
CA LEU A 128 -16.66 4.49 -34.11
C LEU A 128 -17.44 4.44 -32.79
N VAL A 129 -17.15 3.43 -31.97
CA VAL A 129 -17.72 3.29 -30.63
C VAL A 129 -16.70 3.78 -29.63
N ALA A 130 -17.11 4.73 -28.79
CA ALA A 130 -16.35 5.26 -27.67
C ALA A 130 -16.99 4.82 -26.36
N ASP A 131 -16.23 4.13 -25.53
CA ASP A 131 -16.67 3.55 -24.25
C ASP A 131 -15.85 4.18 -23.13
N PHE A 132 -16.49 5.07 -22.38
CA PHE A 132 -15.93 5.76 -21.23
C PHE A 132 -16.36 4.99 -19.99
N GLU A 133 -15.40 4.37 -19.31
CA GLU A 133 -15.61 3.80 -17.98
C GLU A 133 -15.16 4.82 -16.95
N LEU A 134 -16.09 5.21 -16.08
CA LEU A 134 -15.87 6.13 -14.99
C LEU A 134 -15.66 5.37 -13.68
N ASN A 135 -15.04 6.02 -12.71
CA ASN A 135 -14.86 5.45 -11.38
C ASN A 135 -16.20 5.38 -10.64
N THR A 136 -17.08 6.36 -10.87
CA THR A 136 -18.38 6.49 -10.18
C THR A 136 -19.42 7.11 -11.11
N LEU A 137 -20.66 6.62 -11.06
CA LEU A 137 -21.80 7.23 -11.76
C LEU A 137 -23.11 6.89 -11.05
N TYR A 138 -23.64 7.79 -10.22
CA TYR A 138 -24.84 7.50 -9.41
C TYR A 138 -26.15 7.63 -10.21
N HIS A 139 -26.19 8.58 -11.14
CA HIS A 139 -27.30 8.82 -12.05
C HIS A 139 -26.80 8.89 -13.49
N ALA A 140 -27.68 8.55 -14.42
CA ALA A 140 -27.35 8.45 -15.83
C ALA A 140 -26.82 9.77 -16.43
N ASP A 141 -27.16 10.93 -15.83
CA ASP A 141 -26.86 12.26 -16.34
C ASP A 141 -25.94 13.08 -15.43
N ASP A 142 -25.20 12.45 -14.51
CA ASP A 142 -24.28 13.16 -13.59
C ASP A 142 -23.04 13.72 -14.32
N ALA A 143 -22.61 13.07 -15.40
CA ALA A 143 -21.40 13.39 -16.14
C ALA A 143 -21.62 13.46 -17.66
N ILE A 144 -20.76 14.23 -18.33
CA ILE A 144 -20.73 14.41 -19.77
C ILE A 144 -19.38 13.94 -20.28
N ALA A 145 -19.36 12.90 -21.11
CA ALA A 145 -18.18 12.49 -21.85
C ALA A 145 -18.15 13.19 -23.21
N ALA A 146 -16.99 13.66 -23.64
CA ALA A 146 -16.83 14.28 -24.95
C ALA A 146 -15.58 13.76 -25.67
N LEU A 147 -15.69 13.62 -26.99
CA LEU A 147 -14.65 13.11 -27.87
C LEU A 147 -14.49 14.05 -29.07
N ALA A 148 -13.28 14.50 -29.34
CA ALA A 148 -12.93 15.22 -30.56
C ALA A 148 -11.92 14.44 -31.39
N ILE A 149 -12.09 14.51 -32.71
CA ILE A 149 -11.31 13.74 -33.68
C ILE A 149 -10.81 14.70 -34.76
N ASP A 150 -9.50 14.82 -34.80
CA ASP A 150 -8.70 15.34 -35.91
C ASP A 150 -8.53 14.21 -36.93
N THR A 151 -9.14 14.37 -38.10
CA THR A 151 -9.34 13.31 -39.10
C THR A 151 -8.17 13.17 -40.07
N ASP A 152 -7.27 14.16 -40.12
CA ASP A 152 -6.07 14.15 -40.95
C ASP A 152 -4.76 14.22 -40.14
N ASN A 153 -4.86 14.36 -38.82
CA ASN A 153 -3.78 14.53 -37.87
C ASN A 153 -2.92 15.78 -38.20
N ASP A 154 -3.57 16.86 -38.63
CA ASP A 154 -2.97 18.18 -38.86
C ASP A 154 -3.54 19.23 -37.90
N ALA A 155 -2.80 19.48 -36.82
CA ALA A 155 -3.14 20.47 -35.80
C ALA A 155 -3.24 21.93 -36.31
N SER A 156 -2.85 22.21 -37.55
CA SER A 156 -3.04 23.53 -38.18
C SER A 156 -4.41 23.70 -38.83
N THR A 157 -5.18 22.63 -38.96
CA THR A 157 -6.55 22.61 -39.49
C THR A 157 -7.55 22.30 -38.36
N GLY A 158 -8.83 22.63 -38.58
CA GLY A 158 -9.88 22.37 -37.58
C GLY A 158 -9.67 23.06 -36.22
N GLY A 159 -10.30 22.51 -35.19
CA GLY A 159 -10.22 22.98 -33.82
C GLY A 159 -11.24 24.05 -33.43
N GLY A 160 -11.10 24.54 -32.20
CA GLY A 160 -11.92 25.58 -31.61
C GLY A 160 -12.52 25.18 -30.26
N ALA A 161 -13.46 25.98 -29.80
CA ALA A 161 -14.16 25.79 -28.52
C ALA A 161 -15.04 24.53 -28.53
N TRP A 162 -14.98 23.75 -27.47
CA TRP A 162 -15.88 22.63 -27.24
C TRP A 162 -17.15 23.17 -26.60
N GLU A 163 -18.23 23.22 -27.39
CA GLU A 163 -19.47 23.88 -27.02
C GLU A 163 -20.02 23.39 -25.66
N GLY A 164 -20.16 24.33 -24.72
CA GLY A 164 -20.71 24.09 -23.38
C GLY A 164 -19.75 23.42 -22.39
N LEU A 165 -18.45 23.29 -22.71
CA LEU A 165 -17.44 22.70 -21.82
C LEU A 165 -16.35 23.68 -21.34
N GLY A 166 -16.35 24.92 -21.84
CA GLY A 166 -15.44 25.96 -21.37
C GLY A 166 -13.96 25.73 -21.71
N ILE A 167 -13.68 24.83 -22.65
CA ILE A 167 -12.33 24.50 -23.14
C ILE A 167 -12.27 24.60 -24.67
N GLU A 168 -11.07 24.64 -25.22
CA GLU A 168 -10.77 24.59 -26.64
C GLU A 168 -9.60 23.63 -26.93
N SER A 169 -9.52 23.20 -28.18
CA SER A 169 -8.35 22.48 -28.68
C SER A 169 -8.18 22.64 -30.19
N ARG A 170 -6.94 22.49 -30.67
CA ARG A 170 -6.59 22.53 -32.09
C ARG A 170 -6.79 21.17 -32.78
N GLY A 171 -7.00 21.18 -34.11
CA GLY A 171 -6.87 19.99 -34.95
C GLY A 171 -8.18 19.28 -35.33
N TRP A 172 -9.27 19.42 -34.59
CA TRP A 172 -10.42 18.52 -34.77
C TRP A 172 -11.46 19.02 -35.80
N GLU A 173 -12.02 18.11 -36.61
CA GLU A 173 -13.16 18.37 -37.50
C GLU A 173 -14.47 17.77 -36.98
N MET A 174 -14.37 16.75 -36.12
CA MET A 174 -15.52 16.06 -35.56
C MET A 174 -15.48 16.12 -34.03
N MET A 175 -16.61 16.43 -33.42
CA MET A 175 -16.79 16.40 -31.97
C MET A 175 -18.15 15.78 -31.63
N ALA A 176 -18.18 14.94 -30.59
CA ALA A 176 -19.40 14.40 -30.04
C ALA A 176 -19.42 14.50 -28.51
N ARG A 177 -20.61 14.69 -27.96
CA ARG A 177 -20.89 14.72 -26.52
C ARG A 177 -21.91 13.64 -26.18
N PHE A 178 -21.71 12.99 -25.05
CA PHE A 178 -22.55 11.92 -24.52
C PHE A 178 -22.87 12.27 -23.06
N ALA A 179 -24.14 12.51 -22.77
CA ALA A 179 -24.62 12.95 -21.45
C ALA A 179 -25.55 11.94 -20.77
N GLU A 180 -25.65 10.73 -21.33
CA GLU A 180 -26.42 9.62 -20.76
C GLU A 180 -25.49 8.41 -20.60
N GLY A 181 -25.34 7.94 -19.37
CA GLY A 181 -24.58 6.76 -19.00
C GLY A 181 -25.43 5.71 -18.28
N ASN A 182 -24.78 4.60 -17.92
CA ASN A 182 -25.39 3.51 -17.17
C ASN A 182 -24.76 3.40 -15.77
N PRO A 183 -25.47 3.85 -14.72
CA PRO A 183 -25.04 3.75 -13.32
C PRO A 183 -24.70 2.34 -12.84
N ASP A 184 -25.34 1.30 -13.39
CA ASP A 184 -25.05 -0.08 -12.97
C ASP A 184 -23.64 -0.56 -13.40
N THR A 185 -23.01 0.17 -14.32
CA THR A 185 -21.73 -0.21 -14.94
C THR A 185 -20.69 0.91 -14.95
N ASN A 186 -21.06 2.11 -14.49
CA ASN A 186 -20.27 3.34 -14.59
C ASN A 186 -19.77 3.66 -15.99
N ARG A 187 -20.62 3.46 -17.00
CA ARG A 187 -20.22 3.61 -18.40
C ARG A 187 -21.06 4.59 -19.17
N ILE A 188 -20.38 5.44 -19.94
CA ILE A 188 -20.98 6.29 -20.97
C ILE A 188 -20.50 5.75 -22.32
N VAL A 189 -21.42 5.21 -23.12
CA VAL A 189 -21.09 4.60 -24.42
C VAL A 189 -21.66 5.44 -25.55
N GLY A 190 -20.77 6.05 -26.31
CA GLY A 190 -21.07 6.87 -27.47
C GLY A 190 -20.84 6.13 -28.80
N ARG A 191 -21.64 6.48 -29.81
CA ARG A 191 -21.47 6.01 -31.20
C ARG A 191 -21.42 7.21 -32.12
N LEU A 192 -20.39 7.25 -32.97
CA LEU A 192 -20.24 8.26 -34.02
C LEU A 192 -20.21 7.58 -35.39
N PRO A 193 -20.66 8.24 -36.46
CA PRO A 193 -20.30 7.84 -37.81
C PRO A 193 -18.78 7.69 -37.92
N LEU A 194 -18.31 6.65 -38.62
CA LEU A 194 -16.88 6.42 -38.77
C LEU A 194 -16.20 7.65 -39.39
N PRO A 195 -15.23 8.28 -38.71
CA PRO A 195 -14.55 9.45 -39.24
C PRO A 195 -13.82 9.14 -40.56
N PRO A 196 -13.74 10.09 -41.49
CA PRO A 196 -12.89 9.95 -42.67
C PRO A 196 -11.41 9.91 -42.28
N GLY A 197 -10.54 9.59 -43.23
CA GLY A 197 -9.09 9.54 -43.00
C GLY A 197 -8.55 8.17 -42.62
N SER A 198 -7.22 8.05 -42.58
CA SER A 198 -6.50 6.81 -42.27
C SER A 198 -5.73 6.86 -40.95
N THR A 199 -5.52 8.07 -40.44
CA THR A 199 -4.83 8.39 -39.20
C THR A 199 -5.63 9.48 -38.52
N TRP A 200 -5.97 9.28 -37.25
CA TRP A 200 -6.69 10.27 -36.47
C TRP A 200 -5.83 10.72 -35.29
N ARG A 201 -6.02 11.95 -34.83
CA ARG A 201 -5.66 12.34 -33.47
C ARG A 201 -6.93 12.51 -32.66
N VAL A 202 -6.97 11.85 -31.51
CA VAL A 202 -8.16 11.81 -30.67
C VAL A 202 -7.90 12.50 -29.34
N GLN A 203 -8.85 13.33 -28.92
CA GLN A 203 -8.85 14.01 -27.63
C GLN A 203 -10.18 13.70 -26.94
N ALA A 204 -10.16 13.62 -25.61
CA ALA A 204 -11.37 13.36 -24.85
C ALA A 204 -11.34 13.97 -23.46
N VAL A 205 -12.51 14.31 -22.94
CA VAL A 205 -12.69 14.84 -21.59
C VAL A 205 -13.93 14.24 -20.94
N VAL A 206 -13.98 14.30 -19.61
CA VAL A 206 -15.18 14.06 -18.81
C VAL A 206 -15.45 15.31 -17.96
N ALA A 207 -16.70 15.76 -17.99
CA ALA A 207 -17.17 16.94 -17.28
C ALA A 207 -18.34 16.59 -16.35
N GLN A 208 -18.56 17.43 -15.35
CA GLN A 208 -19.81 17.40 -14.59
C GLN A 208 -20.99 17.76 -15.50
N LYS A 209 -22.20 17.44 -15.05
CA LYS A 209 -23.47 17.82 -15.71
C LYS A 209 -23.58 19.30 -16.10
N ASP A 210 -22.94 20.21 -15.35
CA ASP A 210 -22.95 21.66 -15.64
C ASP A 210 -21.93 22.09 -16.71
N GLY A 211 -21.14 21.16 -17.25
CA GLY A 211 -20.14 21.40 -18.27
C GLY A 211 -18.73 21.69 -17.75
N LYS A 212 -18.52 21.76 -16.42
CA LYS A 212 -17.17 21.90 -15.87
C LYS A 212 -16.36 20.63 -16.10
N VAL A 213 -15.31 20.73 -16.90
CA VAL A 213 -14.40 19.61 -17.17
C VAL A 213 -13.59 19.31 -15.91
N MET A 214 -13.60 18.03 -15.51
CA MET A 214 -12.89 17.55 -14.32
C MET A 214 -11.69 16.69 -14.70
N ASN A 215 -11.74 16.01 -15.84
CA ASN A 215 -10.73 15.05 -16.27
C ASN A 215 -10.47 15.13 -17.80
N VAL A 216 -9.21 15.05 -18.19
CA VAL A 216 -8.73 15.04 -19.58
C VAL A 216 -8.00 13.72 -19.86
N ALA A 217 -8.36 13.05 -20.95
CA ALA A 217 -7.70 11.82 -21.38
C ALA A 217 -6.37 12.07 -22.10
N PHE A 218 -5.57 11.02 -22.25
CA PHE A 218 -4.28 11.02 -22.97
C PHE A 218 -3.21 11.94 -22.37
N ARG A 219 -3.13 11.98 -21.03
CA ARG A 219 -2.13 12.77 -20.29
C ARG A 219 -0.71 12.20 -20.34
N GLY A 220 -0.61 10.90 -20.66
CA GLY A 220 0.65 10.18 -20.62
C GLY A 220 1.03 9.78 -19.18
N PRO A 221 1.97 8.84 -19.01
CA PRO A 221 2.31 8.29 -17.69
C PRO A 221 3.23 9.17 -16.84
N HIS A 222 3.61 10.33 -17.36
CA HIS A 222 4.50 11.31 -16.72
C HIS A 222 3.75 12.57 -16.30
N GLU A 223 2.47 12.42 -15.96
CA GLU A 223 1.74 13.49 -15.27
C GLU A 223 2.42 13.83 -13.95
N GLU A 224 2.25 15.07 -13.50
CA GLU A 224 2.98 15.62 -12.37
C GLU A 224 2.12 15.64 -11.11
N ALA A 225 2.74 15.32 -9.97
CA ALA A 225 2.18 15.48 -8.64
C ALA A 225 3.20 16.25 -7.80
N LYS A 226 3.34 17.56 -7.98
CA LYS A 226 4.50 18.33 -7.49
C LYS A 226 4.53 18.57 -5.99
N ALA A 227 3.48 18.26 -5.23
CA ALA A 227 3.48 18.45 -3.78
C ALA A 227 4.40 17.44 -3.06
N ASP A 228 5.72 17.68 -3.13
CA ASP A 228 6.80 16.80 -2.65
C ASP A 228 7.39 17.19 -1.27
N GLY A 229 6.95 18.29 -0.68
CA GLY A 229 7.47 18.82 0.57
C GLY A 229 6.91 20.19 0.91
N LEU A 230 7.34 20.79 2.03
CA LEU A 230 6.73 21.99 2.62
C LEU A 230 6.43 23.14 1.66
N VAL A 231 7.31 23.40 0.68
CA VAL A 231 7.11 24.49 -0.28
C VAL A 231 5.98 24.13 -1.24
N ASN A 232 6.14 23.04 -2.01
CA ASN A 232 5.15 22.67 -3.03
C ASN A 232 3.82 22.17 -2.43
N GLN A 233 3.79 21.77 -1.16
CA GLN A 233 2.57 21.40 -0.44
C GLN A 233 1.54 22.54 -0.38
N VAL A 234 2.01 23.79 -0.38
CA VAL A 234 1.16 24.98 -0.24
C VAL A 234 1.11 25.86 -1.49
N LEU A 235 1.92 25.55 -2.51
CA LEU A 235 1.92 26.29 -3.77
C LEU A 235 0.68 25.95 -4.62
N PRO A 236 0.11 26.94 -5.35
CA PRO A 236 -0.95 26.68 -6.32
C PRO A 236 -0.43 25.80 -7.46
N ALA A 237 -1.35 25.10 -8.14
CA ALA A 237 -1.05 24.16 -9.24
C ALA A 237 -0.11 22.98 -8.89
N SER A 238 0.17 22.75 -7.61
CA SER A 238 0.94 21.59 -7.12
C SER A 238 0.04 20.67 -6.30
N GLY A 239 -0.16 19.44 -6.76
CA GLY A 239 -1.04 18.43 -6.16
C GLY A 239 -0.32 17.11 -5.81
N ASN A 240 -1.07 16.19 -5.22
CA ASN A 240 -0.63 14.84 -4.85
C ASN A 240 -1.37 13.72 -5.60
N TRP A 241 -2.09 14.02 -6.69
CA TRP A 241 -2.96 13.08 -7.39
C TRP A 241 -2.61 12.90 -8.87
N TRP A 242 -1.44 13.38 -9.31
CA TRP A 242 -1.02 13.36 -10.72
C TRP A 242 -2.00 14.11 -11.61
N GLU A 243 -2.26 15.37 -11.29
CA GLU A 243 -3.27 16.22 -11.95
C GLU A 243 -2.75 17.63 -12.29
N ASP A 244 -1.45 17.91 -12.07
CA ASP A 244 -0.92 19.27 -12.14
C ASP A 244 -0.98 19.87 -13.55
N ARG A 245 -0.52 19.16 -14.60
CA ARG A 245 -0.57 19.71 -15.97
C ARG A 245 -2.00 19.79 -16.50
N GLN A 246 -2.85 18.84 -16.10
CA GLN A 246 -4.28 18.87 -16.40
C GLN A 246 -4.94 20.12 -15.82
N SER A 247 -4.75 20.37 -14.52
CA SER A 247 -5.40 21.49 -13.83
C SER A 247 -4.97 22.85 -14.42
N VAL A 248 -3.70 22.97 -14.83
CA VAL A 248 -3.18 24.15 -15.54
C VAL A 248 -3.82 24.31 -16.92
N ALA A 249 -3.88 23.26 -17.73
CA ALA A 249 -4.50 23.30 -19.06
C ALA A 249 -6.00 23.65 -18.98
N LEU A 250 -6.72 23.08 -18.01
CA LEU A 250 -8.13 23.39 -17.79
C LEU A 250 -8.35 24.82 -17.32
N ARG A 251 -7.45 25.38 -16.50
CA ARG A 251 -7.47 26.80 -16.12
C ARG A 251 -7.25 27.71 -17.32
N GLU A 252 -6.30 27.36 -18.19
CA GLU A 252 -5.98 28.11 -19.39
C GLU A 252 -7.05 27.96 -20.48
N GLY A 253 -7.86 26.90 -20.38
CA GLY A 253 -8.91 26.59 -21.33
C GLY A 253 -8.41 25.90 -22.60
N ASP A 254 -7.11 25.64 -22.75
CA ASP A 254 -6.52 24.98 -23.93
C ASP A 254 -6.00 23.59 -23.55
N ILE A 255 -6.63 22.54 -24.10
CA ILE A 255 -6.23 21.15 -23.89
C ILE A 255 -5.49 20.56 -25.10
N SER A 256 -5.01 21.40 -26.04
CA SER A 256 -4.41 20.98 -27.30
C SER A 256 -3.24 20.01 -27.13
N ASP A 257 -2.49 20.10 -26.03
CA ASP A 257 -1.31 19.26 -25.78
C ASP A 257 -1.69 17.80 -25.50
N PHE A 258 -2.93 17.52 -25.07
CA PHE A 258 -3.41 16.17 -24.80
C PHE A 258 -4.04 15.53 -26.04
N GLY A 259 -3.72 14.28 -26.31
CA GLY A 259 -4.33 13.50 -27.38
C GLY A 259 -3.47 12.34 -27.85
N GLU A 260 -4.09 11.37 -28.52
CA GLU A 260 -3.43 10.16 -29.01
C GLU A 260 -3.62 10.01 -30.52
N VAL A 261 -2.52 9.68 -31.21
CA VAL A 261 -2.55 9.39 -32.64
C VAL A 261 -2.87 7.92 -32.87
N VAL A 262 -3.93 7.63 -33.61
CA VAL A 262 -4.42 6.27 -33.87
C VAL A 262 -4.48 5.98 -35.36
N SER A 263 -4.03 4.79 -35.76
CA SER A 263 -4.21 4.30 -37.13
C SER A 263 -5.54 3.57 -37.28
N VAL A 264 -6.33 3.96 -38.29
CA VAL A 264 -7.59 3.27 -38.62
C VAL A 264 -7.33 1.83 -39.06
N ALA A 265 -6.17 1.59 -39.70
CA ALA A 265 -5.76 0.25 -40.10
C ALA A 265 -5.47 -0.65 -38.88
N ASP A 266 -4.90 -0.09 -37.80
CA ASP A 266 -4.67 -0.84 -36.56
C ASP A 266 -5.99 -1.25 -35.90
N LEU A 267 -6.97 -0.35 -35.87
CA LEU A 267 -8.30 -0.63 -35.31
C LEU A 267 -9.05 -1.69 -36.13
N ARG A 268 -9.09 -1.55 -37.47
CA ARG A 268 -9.75 -2.53 -38.35
C ARG A 268 -9.01 -3.87 -38.42
N GLY A 269 -7.69 -3.83 -38.37
CA GLY A 269 -6.82 -4.99 -38.51
C GLY A 269 -6.70 -5.85 -37.25
N GLY A 270 -7.31 -5.43 -36.13
CA GLY A 270 -7.25 -6.18 -34.88
C GLY A 270 -5.88 -6.10 -34.19
N ALA A 271 -5.13 -5.02 -34.37
CA ALA A 271 -3.79 -4.88 -33.84
C ALA A 271 -3.75 -5.01 -32.30
N THR A 272 -2.66 -5.59 -31.78
CA THR A 272 -2.41 -5.69 -30.34
C THR A 272 -1.01 -5.20 -30.03
N ARG A 273 -0.91 -4.18 -29.16
CA ARG A 273 0.32 -3.51 -28.73
C ARG A 273 0.16 -3.13 -27.26
N ALA A 274 0.96 -3.70 -26.37
CA ALA A 274 0.89 -3.35 -24.96
C ALA A 274 1.44 -1.94 -24.71
N ALA A 275 0.96 -1.31 -23.64
CA ALA A 275 1.52 -0.07 -23.11
C ALA A 275 3.04 -0.16 -22.92
N ALA A 276 3.72 0.97 -23.14
CA ALA A 276 5.15 1.08 -22.90
C ALA A 276 5.47 0.85 -21.42
N LYS A 277 6.65 0.29 -21.14
CA LYS A 277 7.16 0.21 -19.77
C LYS A 277 7.58 1.60 -19.32
N VAL A 278 7.22 1.95 -18.10
CA VAL A 278 7.50 3.26 -17.50
C VAL A 278 8.38 3.06 -16.25
N THR A 279 9.38 3.92 -16.12
CA THR A 279 10.28 4.00 -14.96
C THR A 279 10.13 5.36 -14.28
N GLY A 280 10.61 5.49 -13.04
CA GLY A 280 10.45 6.70 -12.23
C GLY A 280 9.22 6.63 -11.35
N PHE A 281 8.80 7.80 -10.84
CA PHE A 281 7.66 7.95 -9.96
C PHE A 281 6.36 8.11 -10.76
N GLN A 282 5.37 7.26 -10.48
CA GLN A 282 4.11 7.18 -11.23
C GLN A 282 2.99 6.64 -10.33
N GLN A 283 1.74 6.84 -10.76
CA GLN A 283 0.60 6.15 -10.17
C GLN A 283 0.41 4.79 -10.88
N ARG A 284 0.15 3.75 -10.09
CA ARG A 284 -0.44 2.50 -10.57
C ARG A 284 -1.80 2.31 -9.94
N VAL A 285 -2.67 1.62 -10.66
CA VAL A 285 -4.03 1.30 -10.19
C VAL A 285 -4.22 -0.20 -10.27
N TYR A 286 -4.80 -0.78 -9.23
CA TYR A 286 -5.23 -2.18 -9.23
C TYR A 286 -6.74 -2.26 -8.95
N THR A 287 -7.34 -3.35 -9.41
CA THR A 287 -8.75 -3.66 -9.17
C THR A 287 -8.82 -4.55 -7.92
N SER A 288 -9.24 -3.96 -6.81
CA SER A 288 -9.48 -4.69 -5.57
C SER A 288 -10.70 -5.61 -5.71
N GLN A 289 -10.65 -6.76 -5.04
CA GLN A 289 -11.81 -7.65 -4.89
C GLN A 289 -12.78 -7.15 -3.81
N TYR A 290 -12.38 -6.13 -3.05
CA TYR A 290 -13.10 -5.63 -1.89
C TYR A 290 -13.47 -4.16 -2.10
N THR A 291 -14.70 -3.83 -1.73
CA THR A 291 -15.24 -2.47 -1.75
C THR A 291 -15.95 -2.19 -0.44
N LEU A 292 -16.18 -0.90 -0.15
CA LEU A 292 -17.01 -0.47 0.96
C LEU A 292 -18.36 0.02 0.42
N PRO A 293 -19.48 -0.19 1.13
CA PRO A 293 -20.77 0.35 0.72
C PRO A 293 -20.68 1.87 0.43
N PRO A 294 -21.25 2.36 -0.68
CA PRO A 294 -22.15 1.64 -1.60
C PRO A 294 -21.46 0.74 -2.65
N GLY A 295 -20.14 0.77 -2.75
CA GLY A 295 -19.33 -0.04 -3.67
C GLY A 295 -18.48 0.77 -4.64
N GLU A 296 -18.66 2.09 -4.64
CA GLU A 296 -18.02 3.08 -5.50
C GLU A 296 -18.04 4.46 -4.82
N GLY A 297 -17.34 5.43 -5.41
CA GLY A 297 -17.36 6.81 -4.95
C GLY A 297 -16.32 7.15 -3.89
N VAL A 298 -16.37 8.43 -3.51
CA VAL A 298 -15.55 9.03 -2.46
C VAL A 298 -16.49 9.59 -1.39
N ASP A 299 -16.30 9.16 -0.14
CA ASP A 299 -16.92 9.79 1.03
C ASP A 299 -15.88 10.70 1.69
N ILE A 300 -16.06 12.01 1.54
CA ILE A 300 -15.15 13.03 2.10
C ILE A 300 -15.07 12.97 3.63
N VAL A 301 -16.18 12.61 4.30
CA VAL A 301 -16.22 12.44 5.75
C VAL A 301 -15.63 11.09 6.14
N GLY A 302 -15.84 10.07 5.31
CA GLY A 302 -15.29 8.74 5.43
C GLY A 302 -16.09 7.82 6.35
N VAL A 303 -16.08 6.55 6.00
CA VAL A 303 -16.71 5.45 6.76
C VAL A 303 -15.86 5.18 8.00
N PRO A 304 -16.44 5.24 9.22
CA PRO A 304 -15.71 4.96 10.45
C PRO A 304 -15.18 3.53 10.52
N GLY A 305 -13.95 3.39 11.05
CA GLY A 305 -13.30 2.10 11.26
C GLY A 305 -13.64 1.43 12.59
N VAL A 306 -12.70 0.63 13.12
CA VAL A 306 -12.92 -0.28 14.27
C VAL A 306 -13.30 0.42 15.58
N HIS A 307 -12.95 1.71 15.72
CA HIS A 307 -13.26 2.52 16.92
C HIS A 307 -14.55 3.33 16.78
N GLY A 308 -15.22 3.25 15.62
CA GLY A 308 -16.37 4.10 15.31
C GLY A 308 -15.99 5.59 15.16
N ALA A 309 -16.99 6.46 15.15
CA ALA A 309 -16.81 7.90 15.03
C ALA A 309 -16.62 8.54 16.43
N THR A 310 -15.37 8.63 16.85
CA THR A 310 -14.93 9.24 18.13
C THR A 310 -14.69 10.76 18.02
N GLN A 311 -14.62 11.31 16.81
CA GLN A 311 -14.27 12.71 16.50
C GLN A 311 -12.85 13.10 16.94
N LEU A 312 -12.00 12.13 17.27
CA LEU A 312 -10.59 12.39 17.53
C LEU A 312 -9.87 12.71 16.21
N PRO A 313 -8.92 13.66 16.20
CA PRO A 313 -8.04 13.86 15.06
C PRO A 313 -7.37 12.55 14.68
N CYS A 314 -7.23 12.29 13.38
CA CYS A 314 -6.61 11.06 12.90
C CYS A 314 -7.29 9.78 13.40
N GLU A 315 -8.59 9.77 13.65
CA GLU A 315 -9.30 8.51 13.89
C GLU A 315 -9.42 7.67 12.61
N GLN A 316 -9.58 6.35 12.75
CA GLN A 316 -9.61 5.48 11.58
C GLN A 316 -10.86 5.72 10.73
N ARG A 317 -10.65 6.06 9.46
CA ARG A 317 -11.70 6.29 8.46
C ARG A 317 -11.27 5.82 7.08
N PHE A 318 -12.26 5.46 6.26
CA PHE A 318 -12.07 5.03 4.87
C PHE A 318 -12.89 5.91 3.93
N ASN A 319 -12.23 6.50 2.93
CA ASN A 319 -12.83 7.53 2.07
C ASN A 319 -13.03 7.06 0.63
N TYR A 320 -12.20 6.15 0.15
CA TYR A 320 -12.19 5.70 -1.25
C TYR A 320 -12.82 4.31 -1.35
N LEU A 321 -14.10 4.26 -1.74
CA LEU A 321 -14.98 3.11 -1.49
C LEU A 321 -14.96 2.08 -2.64
N GLY A 322 -14.58 2.53 -3.83
CA GLY A 322 -14.62 1.78 -5.07
C GLY A 322 -13.56 0.68 -5.22
N LYS A 323 -13.71 -0.12 -6.28
CA LYS A 323 -12.79 -1.23 -6.60
C LYS A 323 -11.44 -0.77 -7.16
N TYR A 324 -11.38 0.39 -7.80
CA TYR A 324 -10.14 0.91 -8.40
C TYR A 324 -9.35 1.67 -7.34
N GLN A 325 -8.27 1.07 -6.87
CA GLN A 325 -7.44 1.66 -5.83
C GLN A 325 -6.07 2.07 -6.39
N PRO A 326 -5.69 3.35 -6.26
CA PRO A 326 -4.39 3.82 -6.69
C PRO A 326 -3.33 3.57 -5.62
N TYR A 327 -2.09 3.51 -6.07
CA TYR A 327 -0.91 3.58 -5.22
C TYR A 327 0.24 4.24 -5.99
N GLY A 328 1.07 4.97 -5.25
CA GLY A 328 2.28 5.55 -5.78
C GLY A 328 3.33 4.47 -5.93
N VAL A 329 4.10 4.52 -7.01
CA VAL A 329 5.22 3.61 -7.20
C VAL A 329 6.42 4.35 -7.78
N TYR A 330 7.60 4.05 -7.25
CA TYR A 330 8.87 4.40 -7.89
C TYR A 330 9.51 3.14 -8.48
N ILE A 331 9.75 3.14 -9.78
CA ILE A 331 10.43 2.07 -10.50
C ILE A 331 11.86 2.53 -10.88
N PRO A 332 12.93 1.87 -10.40
CA PRO A 332 14.30 2.21 -10.78
C PRO A 332 14.55 2.12 -12.29
N ALA A 333 15.49 2.90 -12.80
CA ALA A 333 15.89 2.85 -14.21
C ALA A 333 16.68 1.58 -14.56
N LYS A 334 17.34 0.98 -13.57
CA LYS A 334 18.14 -0.25 -13.71
C LYS A 334 17.24 -1.47 -13.96
N PRO A 335 17.69 -2.48 -14.73
CA PRO A 335 16.94 -3.72 -14.90
C PRO A 335 16.86 -4.53 -13.59
N GLY A 336 15.83 -5.36 -13.45
CA GLY A 336 15.65 -6.23 -12.30
C GLY A 336 16.54 -7.50 -12.29
N PRO A 337 16.38 -8.39 -11.28
CA PRO A 337 15.35 -8.30 -10.24
C PRO A 337 15.58 -7.11 -9.30
N HIS A 338 14.48 -6.53 -8.83
CA HIS A 338 14.49 -5.38 -7.93
C HIS A 338 14.24 -5.84 -6.50
N ALA A 339 14.91 -5.21 -5.53
CA ALA A 339 14.38 -5.22 -4.16
C ALA A 339 12.99 -4.52 -4.13
N ALA A 340 12.25 -4.62 -3.04
CA ALA A 340 11.02 -3.84 -2.86
C ALA A 340 10.94 -3.20 -1.48
N GLN A 341 10.16 -2.12 -1.35
CA GLN A 341 9.85 -1.49 -0.06
C GLN A 341 8.42 -0.99 -0.06
N LEU A 342 7.61 -1.52 0.87
CA LEU A 342 6.32 -0.94 1.23
C LEU A 342 6.56 0.31 2.07
N LEU A 343 6.00 1.42 1.62
CA LEU A 343 6.09 2.74 2.26
C LEU A 343 4.69 3.23 2.61
N MET A 344 4.36 3.21 3.89
CA MET A 344 3.07 3.68 4.39
C MET A 344 3.13 5.17 4.76
N HIS A 345 2.15 5.94 4.31
CA HIS A 345 2.07 7.38 4.58
C HIS A 345 1.58 7.69 6.00
N GLY A 346 1.81 8.93 6.44
CA GLY A 346 1.27 9.46 7.70
C GLY A 346 -0.22 9.77 7.62
N CYS A 347 -0.82 10.13 8.75
CA CYS A 347 -2.18 10.65 8.75
C CYS A 347 -2.28 11.91 7.89
N GLU A 348 -3.47 12.19 7.35
CA GLU A 348 -3.77 13.34 6.47
C GLU A 348 -3.06 13.32 5.10
N ALA A 349 -2.06 12.45 4.93
CA ALA A 349 -1.27 12.27 3.72
C ALA A 349 -1.86 11.18 2.81
N ASN A 350 -1.24 10.95 1.64
CA ASN A 350 -1.69 9.94 0.69
C ASN A 350 -0.51 9.18 0.05
N HIS A 351 -0.84 8.37 -0.97
CA HIS A 351 0.10 7.56 -1.73
C HIS A 351 1.14 8.35 -2.56
N GLY A 352 0.97 9.67 -2.67
CA GLY A 352 1.86 10.59 -3.34
C GLY A 352 2.88 11.28 -2.42
N SER A 353 2.79 11.14 -1.09
CA SER A 353 3.51 12.03 -0.16
C SER A 353 5.03 11.74 -0.04
N GLN A 354 5.47 10.91 0.91
CA GLN A 354 6.91 10.77 1.25
C GLN A 354 7.77 10.23 0.09
N VAL A 355 7.22 9.34 -0.74
CA VAL A 355 7.91 8.77 -1.90
C VAL A 355 8.28 9.82 -2.95
N ASN A 356 7.58 10.95 -3.00
CA ASN A 356 7.76 11.99 -3.99
C ASN A 356 8.96 12.91 -3.72
N GLN A 357 9.86 12.52 -2.82
CA GLN A 357 11.08 13.28 -2.56
C GLN A 357 12.26 12.73 -3.35
N ALA A 358 12.95 13.60 -4.09
CA ALA A 358 14.09 13.21 -4.92
C ALA A 358 15.17 12.45 -4.13
N SER A 359 15.55 12.91 -2.92
CA SER A 359 16.52 12.19 -2.09
C SER A 359 15.94 10.86 -1.59
N PHE A 360 14.66 10.77 -1.26
CA PHE A 360 14.05 9.49 -0.86
C PHE A 360 14.12 8.47 -2.01
N GLN A 361 13.68 8.87 -3.21
CA GLN A 361 13.74 8.05 -4.43
C GLN A 361 15.17 7.61 -4.73
N GLN A 362 16.14 8.52 -4.58
CA GLN A 362 17.54 8.22 -4.80
C GLN A 362 18.08 7.19 -3.79
N ARG A 363 17.88 7.42 -2.48
CA ARG A 363 18.48 6.62 -1.40
C ARG A 363 17.80 5.26 -1.21
N PHE A 364 16.48 5.22 -1.30
CA PHE A 364 15.71 4.00 -1.08
C PHE A 364 15.30 3.29 -2.37
N GLY A 365 15.28 3.97 -3.52
CA GLY A 365 14.86 3.40 -4.80
C GLY A 365 16.02 3.14 -5.77
N GLU A 366 16.58 4.20 -6.35
CA GLU A 366 17.53 4.11 -7.47
C GLU A 366 18.87 3.48 -7.05
N GLU A 367 19.48 3.94 -5.95
CA GLU A 367 20.77 3.42 -5.45
C GLU A 367 20.72 1.90 -5.19
N PRO A 368 19.78 1.38 -4.39
CA PRO A 368 19.67 -0.05 -4.09
C PRO A 368 18.94 -0.88 -5.17
N ASN A 369 18.55 -0.29 -6.31
CA ASN A 369 17.69 -0.93 -7.32
C ASN A 369 16.42 -1.55 -6.71
N ARG A 370 15.63 -0.71 -6.05
CA ARG A 370 14.46 -1.10 -5.27
C ARG A 370 13.20 -0.39 -5.76
N ILE A 371 12.13 -1.16 -5.94
CA ILE A 371 10.80 -0.60 -6.18
C ILE A 371 10.24 -0.08 -4.86
N ILE A 372 9.83 1.19 -4.82
CA ILE A 372 9.10 1.76 -3.67
C ILE A 372 7.61 1.67 -3.98
N ILE A 373 6.83 1.10 -3.08
CA ILE A 373 5.40 0.85 -3.21
C ILE A 373 4.70 1.66 -2.11
N ALA A 374 3.91 2.66 -2.47
CA ALA A 374 3.24 3.56 -1.54
C ALA A 374 1.71 3.41 -1.64
N PRO A 375 1.06 2.56 -0.82
CA PRO A 375 -0.39 2.34 -0.87
C PRO A 375 -1.18 3.57 -0.41
N LEU A 376 -2.38 3.80 -0.97
CA LEU A 376 -3.35 4.78 -0.45
C LEU A 376 -4.06 4.28 0.82
N GLY A 377 -4.22 2.96 0.97
CA GLY A 377 -4.82 2.35 2.16
C GLY A 377 -6.26 2.80 2.43
N ARG A 378 -7.07 2.99 1.38
CA ARG A 378 -8.45 3.54 1.43
C ARG A 378 -8.60 4.96 1.96
N GLY A 379 -7.51 5.70 2.10
CA GLY A 379 -7.55 7.12 2.43
C GLY A 379 -6.54 7.53 3.49
N PRO A 380 -6.58 8.81 3.91
CA PRO A 380 -5.56 9.41 4.78
C PRO A 380 -5.52 8.87 6.20
N HIS A 381 -6.53 8.08 6.62
CA HIS A 381 -6.69 7.62 8.00
C HIS A 381 -6.95 6.12 8.10
N GLY A 382 -6.47 5.30 7.16
CA GLY A 382 -6.79 3.88 7.16
C GLY A 382 -6.14 3.06 8.29
N PHE A 383 -5.08 3.59 8.94
CA PHE A 383 -4.26 2.91 9.96
C PHE A 383 -3.71 1.52 9.57
N PHE A 384 -3.80 1.15 8.29
CA PHE A 384 -3.26 -0.08 7.74
C PHE A 384 -3.73 -1.33 8.52
N SER A 385 -5.02 -1.34 8.89
CA SER A 385 -5.75 -2.48 9.44
C SER A 385 -7.07 -2.71 8.67
N GLY A 386 -7.64 -3.92 8.76
CA GLY A 386 -8.87 -4.27 8.04
C GLY A 386 -8.72 -4.15 6.52
N ILE A 387 -9.62 -3.42 5.86
CA ILE A 387 -9.53 -3.23 4.40
C ILE A 387 -8.30 -2.41 3.99
N SER A 388 -7.82 -1.49 4.83
CA SER A 388 -6.59 -0.72 4.55
C SER A 388 -5.35 -1.62 4.57
N GLU A 389 -5.33 -2.63 5.45
CA GLU A 389 -4.31 -3.68 5.44
C GLU A 389 -4.38 -4.55 4.18
N ARG A 390 -5.58 -4.87 3.72
CA ARG A 390 -5.79 -5.61 2.47
C ARG A 390 -5.19 -4.86 1.29
N ASP A 391 -5.41 -3.55 1.21
CA ASP A 391 -4.84 -2.71 0.16
C ASP A 391 -3.30 -2.74 0.16
N VAL A 392 -2.66 -2.68 1.33
CA VAL A 392 -1.19 -2.80 1.45
C VAL A 392 -0.70 -4.13 0.87
N LEU A 393 -1.37 -5.23 1.22
CA LEU A 393 -1.03 -6.56 0.71
C LEU A 393 -1.31 -6.71 -0.80
N ASP A 394 -2.38 -6.11 -1.31
CA ASP A 394 -2.76 -6.13 -2.73
C ASP A 394 -1.76 -5.36 -3.60
N THR A 395 -1.27 -4.20 -3.14
CA THR A 395 -0.23 -3.46 -3.89
C THR A 395 1.08 -4.25 -3.99
N LEU A 396 1.49 -4.95 -2.93
CA LEU A 396 2.65 -5.83 -2.99
C LEU A 396 2.42 -7.01 -3.94
N ALA A 397 1.22 -7.61 -3.93
CA ALA A 397 0.86 -8.68 -4.85
C ALA A 397 0.86 -8.19 -6.31
N ASP A 398 0.35 -6.99 -6.58
CA ASP A 398 0.34 -6.39 -7.92
C ASP A 398 1.77 -6.16 -8.44
N ILE A 399 2.65 -5.63 -7.60
CA ILE A 399 4.04 -5.38 -7.98
C ILE A 399 4.79 -6.70 -8.25
N ARG A 400 4.59 -7.73 -7.43
CA ARG A 400 5.14 -9.08 -7.67
C ARG A 400 4.63 -9.70 -8.97
N ALA A 401 3.38 -9.44 -9.34
CA ALA A 401 2.79 -9.99 -10.56
C ALA A 401 3.31 -9.29 -11.83
N ASN A 402 3.70 -8.00 -11.74
CA ASN A 402 4.02 -7.16 -12.89
C ASN A 402 5.52 -6.85 -13.05
N TYR A 403 6.34 -7.04 -12.02
CA TYR A 403 7.76 -6.72 -12.01
C TYR A 403 8.60 -7.87 -11.44
N PRO A 404 9.85 -8.06 -11.91
CA PRO A 404 10.75 -9.05 -11.34
C PRO A 404 11.24 -8.57 -9.96
N VAL A 405 10.60 -9.01 -8.89
CA VAL A 405 10.94 -8.67 -7.50
C VAL A 405 11.78 -9.79 -6.87
N ASP A 406 12.82 -9.41 -6.13
CA ASP A 406 13.53 -10.29 -5.21
C ASP A 406 12.78 -10.37 -3.87
N ASP A 407 12.05 -11.46 -3.66
CA ASP A 407 11.28 -11.73 -2.45
C ASP A 407 12.12 -11.84 -1.17
N GLU A 408 13.45 -11.91 -1.30
CA GLU A 408 14.35 -11.92 -0.14
C GLU A 408 14.73 -10.52 0.34
N GLN A 409 14.36 -9.48 -0.41
CA GLN A 409 14.77 -8.10 -0.16
C GLN A 409 13.56 -7.14 -0.16
N ILE A 410 12.48 -7.55 0.50
CA ILE A 410 11.30 -6.71 0.71
C ILE A 410 11.41 -6.02 2.07
N LEU A 411 11.34 -4.69 2.09
CA LEU A 411 11.27 -3.92 3.33
C LEU A 411 9.86 -3.39 3.60
N VAL A 412 9.62 -3.05 4.85
CA VAL A 412 8.45 -2.27 5.27
C VAL A 412 8.90 -0.98 5.96
N SER A 413 8.23 0.13 5.69
CA SER A 413 8.61 1.42 6.21
C SER A 413 7.45 2.41 6.20
N GLY A 414 7.58 3.50 6.95
CA GLY A 414 6.54 4.52 6.98
C GLY A 414 6.70 5.56 8.08
N TYR A 415 5.95 6.64 7.94
CA TYR A 415 6.06 7.85 8.75
C TYR A 415 4.82 8.06 9.60
N SER A 416 4.96 8.39 10.89
CA SER A 416 3.82 8.70 11.78
C SER A 416 2.80 7.55 11.85
N MET A 417 1.57 7.71 11.34
CA MET A 417 0.63 6.59 11.12
C MET A 417 1.23 5.44 10.32
N GLY A 418 2.02 5.74 9.30
CA GLY A 418 2.77 4.74 8.55
C GLY A 418 3.92 4.13 9.33
N GLY A 419 4.45 4.84 10.34
CA GLY A 419 5.40 4.29 11.31
C GLY A 419 4.73 3.26 12.23
N PHE A 420 3.51 3.55 12.70
CA PHE A 420 2.66 2.56 13.36
C PHE A 420 2.37 1.37 12.43
N GLY A 421 1.97 1.63 11.19
CA GLY A 421 1.75 0.60 10.17
C GLY A 421 3.01 -0.26 9.95
N THR A 422 4.20 0.34 9.98
CA THR A 422 5.48 -0.37 9.86
C THR A 422 5.70 -1.32 11.03
N LEU A 423 5.51 -0.83 12.25
CA LEU A 423 5.62 -1.65 13.46
C LEU A 423 4.60 -2.79 13.43
N ARG A 424 3.35 -2.51 13.04
CA ARG A 424 2.26 -3.48 12.91
C ARG A 424 2.58 -4.56 11.88
N PHE A 425 2.94 -4.19 10.65
CA PHE A 425 3.29 -5.14 9.60
C PHE A 425 4.55 -5.95 9.92
N ALA A 426 5.56 -5.32 10.50
CA ALA A 426 6.76 -6.04 10.93
C ALA A 426 6.45 -7.05 12.04
N ALA A 427 5.52 -6.75 12.95
CA ALA A 427 5.12 -7.64 14.02
C ALA A 427 4.16 -8.76 13.58
N LEU A 428 3.23 -8.47 12.65
CA LEU A 428 2.19 -9.40 12.23
C LEU A 428 2.59 -10.26 11.02
N TYR A 429 3.47 -9.76 10.14
CA TYR A 429 4.06 -10.47 9.00
C TYR A 429 5.59 -10.54 9.09
N PRO A 430 6.18 -10.99 10.21
CA PRO A 430 7.63 -10.91 10.44
C PRO A 430 8.45 -11.75 9.46
N ASP A 431 7.84 -12.72 8.79
CA ASP A 431 8.42 -13.61 7.81
C ASP A 431 8.21 -13.16 6.35
N LEU A 432 7.61 -11.98 6.13
CA LEU A 432 7.48 -11.35 4.82
C LEU A 432 8.66 -10.42 4.50
N PHE A 433 9.28 -9.82 5.51
CA PHE A 433 10.21 -8.71 5.34
C PHE A 433 11.66 -9.06 5.66
N ALA A 434 12.59 -8.42 4.95
CA ALA A 434 14.03 -8.44 5.21
C ALA A 434 14.46 -7.44 6.29
N GLY A 435 13.66 -6.41 6.53
CA GLY A 435 13.90 -5.41 7.56
C GLY A 435 12.85 -4.30 7.53
N ALA A 436 12.92 -3.39 8.50
CA ALA A 436 11.97 -2.30 8.63
C ALA A 436 12.62 -0.95 8.97
N VAL A 437 11.95 0.14 8.56
CA VAL A 437 12.31 1.51 8.96
C VAL A 437 11.08 2.27 9.43
N ASN A 438 11.05 2.62 10.70
CA ASN A 438 9.97 3.37 11.34
C ASN A 438 10.43 4.81 11.61
N TRP A 439 9.67 5.80 11.12
CA TRP A 439 9.86 7.21 11.45
C TRP A 439 8.69 7.72 12.28
N VAL A 440 8.98 8.19 13.50
CA VAL A 440 8.04 8.81 14.47
C VAL A 440 6.72 8.04 14.63
N GLY A 441 6.73 6.71 14.49
CA GLY A 441 5.53 5.89 14.64
C GLY A 441 5.11 5.72 16.09
N PHE A 442 3.88 6.15 16.41
CA PHE A 442 3.29 5.82 17.70
C PHE A 442 3.04 4.31 17.80
N THR A 443 2.88 3.81 19.02
CA THR A 443 2.82 2.37 19.28
C THR A 443 1.41 1.79 19.24
N GLY A 444 0.38 2.62 19.32
CA GLY A 444 -1.00 2.24 19.63
C GLY A 444 -1.52 2.86 20.93
N ASP A 445 -0.60 3.23 21.84
CA ASP A 445 -0.88 4.05 23.02
C ASP A 445 -0.10 5.37 22.92
N LEU A 446 -0.80 6.49 23.15
CA LEU A 446 -0.23 7.83 23.04
C LEU A 446 0.92 8.08 24.03
N PHE A 447 0.94 7.44 25.19
CA PHE A 447 1.88 7.74 26.27
C PHE A 447 2.74 6.55 26.71
N ASN A 448 2.23 5.32 26.63
CA ASN A 448 2.83 4.11 27.21
C ASN A 448 3.30 4.31 28.65
N LEU A 449 2.39 4.76 29.52
CA LEU A 449 2.68 5.01 30.92
C LEU A 449 2.13 3.92 31.85
N PRO A 450 2.86 3.54 32.92
CA PRO A 450 4.24 3.97 33.21
C PRO A 450 5.23 3.35 32.20
N ILE A 451 6.33 4.05 31.91
CA ILE A 451 7.42 3.46 31.11
C ILE A 451 7.88 2.18 31.82
N PRO A 452 7.85 1.01 31.15
CA PRO A 452 8.30 -0.24 31.74
C PRO A 452 9.70 -0.09 32.35
N GLY A 453 9.85 -0.37 33.65
CA GLY A 453 11.16 -0.38 34.35
C GLY A 453 11.76 0.97 34.81
N ASN A 454 11.05 2.11 34.74
CA ASN A 454 11.53 3.51 34.95
C ASN A 454 12.59 3.75 36.08
N PRO A 455 13.58 4.67 35.89
CA PRO A 455 13.36 6.07 35.53
C PRO A 455 14.09 6.55 34.27
N LEU A 456 13.51 7.56 33.62
CA LEU A 456 14.11 8.45 32.62
C LEU A 456 15.58 8.75 32.93
N PRO A 457 16.49 8.73 31.93
CA PRO A 457 17.83 9.28 32.08
C PRO A 457 17.72 10.73 32.63
N PRO A 458 18.52 11.12 33.63
CA PRO A 458 18.43 12.46 34.26
C PRO A 458 18.43 13.64 33.29
N ALA A 459 19.08 13.48 32.13
CA ALA A 459 19.09 14.48 31.05
C ALA A 459 17.71 14.68 30.40
N ILE A 460 16.90 13.61 30.26
CA ILE A 460 15.54 13.67 29.72
C ILE A 460 14.57 14.19 30.78
N THR A 461 14.76 13.82 32.05
CA THR A 461 14.02 14.41 33.17
C THR A 461 14.22 15.93 33.21
N ALA A 462 15.46 16.41 33.05
CA ALA A 462 15.77 17.84 32.97
C ALA A 462 15.13 18.52 31.74
N LEU A 463 15.14 17.87 30.57
CA LEU A 463 14.46 18.40 29.38
C LEU A 463 12.93 18.53 29.59
N SER A 464 12.30 17.50 30.17
CA SER A 464 10.85 17.49 30.45
C SER A 464 10.42 18.58 31.44
N GLN A 465 11.30 18.92 32.39
CA GLN A 465 11.07 20.00 33.36
C GLN A 465 11.31 21.40 32.77
N THR A 466 12.15 21.50 31.73
CA THR A 466 12.50 22.77 31.09
C THR A 466 11.47 23.18 30.03
N LEU A 467 10.81 22.22 29.38
CA LEU A 467 9.77 22.44 28.38
C LEU A 467 8.35 22.61 28.98
N GLY A 468 8.27 22.97 30.26
CA GLY A 468 7.00 23.15 30.97
C GLY A 468 6.12 24.26 30.38
N ALA A 469 5.24 23.92 29.44
CA ALA A 469 3.97 24.60 29.19
C ALA A 469 3.07 23.74 28.28
N SER A 470 1.88 23.39 28.79
CA SER A 470 0.68 22.99 28.02
C SER A 470 0.44 21.52 27.67
N ILE A 471 0.58 20.57 28.61
CA ILE A 471 -0.03 19.23 28.43
C ILE A 471 -0.99 18.95 29.60
N PRO A 472 -2.32 18.83 29.37
CA PRO A 472 -3.29 18.44 30.40
C PRO A 472 -2.96 17.04 30.97
N PRO A 473 -3.40 16.70 32.20
CA PRO A 473 -3.07 15.44 32.84
C PRO A 473 -3.82 14.27 32.16
N LEU A 474 -3.16 13.59 31.21
CA LEU A 474 -3.68 12.45 30.46
C LEU A 474 -3.09 11.14 31.02
N SER A 475 -3.75 10.60 32.05
CA SER A 475 -3.39 9.33 32.70
C SER A 475 -4.20 8.13 32.16
N ALA A 476 -4.89 8.29 31.03
CA ALA A 476 -5.59 7.21 30.35
C ALA A 476 -5.10 7.15 28.90
N GLY A 477 -4.30 6.13 28.58
CA GLY A 477 -3.79 5.85 27.24
C GLY A 477 -4.92 5.66 26.24
N GLY A 478 -5.17 6.70 25.43
CA GLY A 478 -6.08 6.61 24.29
C GLY A 478 -5.40 5.90 23.11
N ALA A 479 -6.14 5.05 22.43
CA ALA A 479 -5.78 4.55 21.11
C ALA A 479 -6.43 5.48 20.06
N VAL A 480 -5.62 6.12 19.22
CA VAL A 480 -6.10 6.92 18.08
C VAL A 480 -5.90 6.10 16.82
N GLY A 481 -7.01 5.62 16.24
CA GLY A 481 -7.04 4.87 14.98
C GLY A 481 -6.43 3.46 15.00
N GLY A 482 -5.31 3.24 15.71
CA GLY A 482 -4.64 1.95 15.83
C GLY A 482 -5.48 0.90 16.57
N ASP A 483 -5.51 -0.32 16.06
CA ASP A 483 -6.26 -1.47 16.59
C ASP A 483 -5.55 -2.22 17.72
N VAL A 484 -4.29 -1.87 18.00
CA VAL A 484 -3.41 -2.60 18.92
C VAL A 484 -2.28 -1.72 19.44
N ASN A 485 -1.75 -2.04 20.62
CA ASN A 485 -0.46 -1.53 21.08
C ASN A 485 0.69 -2.49 20.71
N ILE A 486 1.51 -2.12 19.74
CA ILE A 486 2.59 -2.95 19.19
C ILE A 486 3.75 -3.14 20.17
N ILE A 487 3.84 -2.35 21.25
CA ILE A 487 4.84 -2.60 22.30
C ILE A 487 4.71 -4.02 22.89
N ASP A 488 3.50 -4.57 22.89
CA ASP A 488 3.17 -5.92 23.37
C ASP A 488 3.59 -7.04 22.41
N TYR A 489 4.02 -6.70 21.20
CA TYR A 489 4.33 -7.61 20.09
C TYR A 489 5.79 -7.52 19.62
N VAL A 490 6.63 -6.70 20.27
CA VAL A 490 8.05 -6.50 19.91
C VAL A 490 8.84 -7.81 19.79
N GLY A 491 8.49 -8.83 20.59
CA GLY A 491 9.10 -10.16 20.51
C GLY A 491 8.97 -10.85 19.14
N ASN A 492 7.97 -10.49 18.33
CA ASN A 492 7.79 -10.99 16.97
C ASN A 492 8.91 -10.54 16.02
N LEU A 493 9.62 -9.46 16.35
CA LEU A 493 10.71 -8.89 15.56
C LEU A 493 12.06 -9.62 15.72
N ARG A 494 12.09 -10.77 16.41
CA ARG A 494 13.31 -11.55 16.73
C ARG A 494 14.26 -11.76 15.55
N HIS A 495 13.74 -11.91 14.33
CA HIS A 495 14.55 -12.13 13.12
C HIS A 495 14.44 -11.02 12.08
N LEU A 496 13.78 -9.90 12.42
CA LEU A 496 13.53 -8.78 11.52
C LEU A 496 14.29 -7.55 12.03
N PRO A 497 15.43 -7.17 11.41
CA PRO A 497 16.15 -5.97 11.76
C PRO A 497 15.33 -4.71 11.52
N ILE A 498 15.24 -3.84 12.53
CA ILE A 498 14.47 -2.60 12.45
C ILE A 498 15.30 -1.37 12.86
N ALA A 499 15.22 -0.32 12.05
CA ALA A 499 15.62 1.04 12.44
C ALA A 499 14.37 1.83 12.86
N SER A 500 14.38 2.37 14.07
CA SER A 500 13.30 3.23 14.58
C SER A 500 13.85 4.61 14.92
N LEU A 501 13.24 5.65 14.38
CA LEU A 501 13.65 7.03 14.55
C LEU A 501 12.56 7.81 15.25
N TYR A 502 12.94 8.48 16.33
CA TYR A 502 12.02 9.25 17.15
C TYR A 502 12.54 10.65 17.46
N SER A 503 11.59 11.56 17.49
CA SER A 503 11.78 12.98 17.76
C SER A 503 11.54 13.27 19.25
N GLY A 504 12.44 14.02 19.87
CA GLY A 504 12.36 14.37 21.29
C GLY A 504 11.43 15.55 21.58
N ALA A 505 11.26 16.46 20.62
CA ALA A 505 10.35 17.59 20.66
C ALA A 505 9.06 17.31 19.86
N ASP A 506 8.72 16.05 19.63
CA ASP A 506 7.54 15.65 18.86
C ASP A 506 6.23 16.03 19.56
N GLU A 507 5.43 16.84 18.89
CA GLU A 507 4.17 17.40 19.40
C GLU A 507 2.98 16.45 19.22
N LEU A 508 3.13 15.40 18.39
CA LEU A 508 2.05 14.46 18.06
C LEU A 508 2.30 13.07 18.66
N VAL A 509 3.52 12.55 18.51
CA VAL A 509 3.93 11.26 19.06
C VAL A 509 4.85 11.51 20.24
N HIS A 510 4.22 11.57 21.41
CA HIS A 510 4.90 11.97 22.63
C HIS A 510 6.14 11.11 22.93
N VAL A 511 7.23 11.76 23.33
CA VAL A 511 8.54 11.13 23.57
C VAL A 511 8.50 9.95 24.54
N THR A 512 7.53 9.91 25.47
CA THR A 512 7.36 8.77 26.38
C THR A 512 6.99 7.49 25.65
N SER A 513 6.15 7.56 24.61
CA SER A 513 5.78 6.40 23.79
C SER A 513 7.02 5.86 23.05
N SER A 514 7.83 6.76 22.50
CA SER A 514 9.11 6.48 21.86
C SER A 514 10.11 5.81 22.80
N LEU A 515 10.29 6.36 24.01
CA LEU A 515 11.22 5.83 25.00
C LEU A 515 10.78 4.45 25.52
N ALA A 516 9.48 4.26 25.75
CA ALA A 516 8.94 2.97 26.15
C ALA A 516 9.22 1.90 25.08
N MET A 517 9.04 2.24 23.79
CA MET A 517 9.42 1.36 22.68
C MET A 517 10.92 1.04 22.70
N GLY A 518 11.79 2.05 22.88
CA GLY A 518 13.24 1.86 22.96
C GLY A 518 13.67 0.94 24.12
N VAL A 519 13.06 1.09 25.30
CA VAL A 519 13.29 0.20 26.45
C VAL A 519 12.84 -1.21 26.11
N ARG A 520 11.62 -1.38 25.58
CA ARG A 520 11.07 -2.68 25.21
C ARG A 520 11.93 -3.42 24.18
N MET A 521 12.42 -2.72 23.16
CA MET A 521 13.36 -3.29 22.17
C MET A 521 14.68 -3.73 22.85
N GLY A 522 15.13 -3.01 23.86
CA GLY A 522 16.32 -3.35 24.65
C GLY A 522 16.14 -4.58 25.56
N GLU A 523 14.92 -4.92 25.96
CA GLU A 523 14.62 -6.10 26.77
C GLU A 523 14.51 -7.38 25.93
N GLU A 524 14.10 -7.26 24.67
CA GLU A 524 13.82 -8.39 23.79
C GLU A 524 15.03 -8.80 22.95
N GLU A 525 15.16 -10.08 22.61
CA GLU A 525 16.25 -10.64 21.78
C GLU A 525 16.08 -10.33 20.27
N ILE A 526 16.03 -9.05 19.91
CA ILE A 526 15.81 -8.59 18.53
C ILE A 526 16.99 -7.75 17.99
N PRO A 527 17.29 -7.81 16.68
CA PRO A 527 18.20 -6.86 16.05
C PRO A 527 17.50 -5.52 15.84
N TYR A 528 18.03 -4.43 16.41
CA TYR A 528 17.43 -3.11 16.27
C TYR A 528 18.47 -1.99 16.30
N GLN A 529 18.07 -0.84 15.77
CA GLN A 529 18.76 0.43 15.91
C GLN A 529 17.70 1.50 16.25
N PHE A 530 17.74 2.01 17.48
CA PHE A 530 16.81 3.04 17.96
C PHE A 530 17.53 4.38 17.99
N PHE A 531 17.08 5.34 17.19
CA PHE A 531 17.60 6.69 17.15
C PHE A 531 16.64 7.64 17.86
N LEU A 532 17.16 8.40 18.82
CA LEU A 532 16.47 9.53 19.43
C LEU A 532 17.13 10.82 18.96
N HIS A 533 16.36 11.69 18.31
CA HIS A 533 16.76 13.04 17.92
C HIS A 533 16.15 14.06 18.89
N PRO A 534 16.87 14.52 19.94
CA PRO A 534 16.24 15.25 21.04
C PRO A 534 15.57 16.56 20.66
N VAL A 535 16.07 17.22 19.60
CA VAL A 535 15.59 18.54 19.13
C VAL A 535 14.74 18.46 17.87
N ALA A 536 14.53 17.26 17.32
CA ALA A 536 13.64 17.09 16.18
C ALA A 536 12.18 17.12 16.64
N GLU A 537 11.34 17.69 15.77
CA GLU A 537 9.88 17.75 15.85
C GLU A 537 9.26 16.64 14.96
N HIS A 538 7.93 16.54 14.92
CA HIS A 538 7.24 15.44 14.24
C HIS A 538 7.58 15.34 12.73
N LEU A 539 7.66 16.46 12.02
CA LEU A 539 7.89 16.50 10.56
C LEU A 539 9.36 16.73 10.16
N SER A 540 10.27 16.82 11.13
CA SER A 540 11.67 17.20 10.87
C SER A 540 12.34 16.37 9.79
N TYR A 541 12.20 15.04 9.80
CA TYR A 541 12.91 14.18 8.84
C TYR A 541 12.39 14.34 7.41
N LEU A 542 11.08 14.53 7.25
CA LEU A 542 10.45 14.81 5.95
C LEU A 542 10.93 16.15 5.38
N ILE A 543 11.16 17.15 6.25
CA ILE A 543 11.65 18.48 5.87
C ILE A 543 13.11 18.43 5.43
N PHE A 544 13.96 17.73 6.19
CA PHE A 544 15.39 17.66 5.87
C PHE A 544 15.71 16.75 4.67
N ASN A 545 14.85 15.76 4.38
CA ASN A 545 14.94 14.93 3.17
C ASN A 545 16.34 14.31 2.94
N ASP A 546 16.98 13.84 4.02
CA ASP A 546 18.35 13.31 3.97
C ASP A 546 18.39 11.79 3.74
N TRP A 547 17.65 11.04 4.56
CA TRP A 547 17.42 9.58 4.47
C TRP A 547 18.66 8.67 4.43
N ARG A 548 19.88 9.20 4.47
CA ARG A 548 21.12 8.43 4.24
C ARG A 548 21.37 7.40 5.33
N LYS A 549 21.13 7.77 6.59
CA LYS A 549 21.44 6.95 7.76
C LYS A 549 20.57 5.69 7.81
N GLU A 550 19.29 5.86 7.51
CA GLU A 550 18.29 4.80 7.56
C GLU A 550 18.41 3.89 6.33
N ALA A 551 18.66 4.47 5.15
CA ALA A 551 18.96 3.72 3.95
C ALA A 551 20.22 2.86 4.10
N ALA A 552 21.27 3.38 4.73
CA ALA A 552 22.50 2.63 5.01
C ALA A 552 22.27 1.46 5.96
N TYR A 553 21.41 1.61 6.99
CA TYR A 553 21.10 0.52 7.92
C TYR A 553 20.44 -0.67 7.23
N VAL A 554 19.50 -0.41 6.31
CA VAL A 554 18.75 -1.46 5.61
C VAL A 554 19.39 -1.95 4.31
N ALA A 555 20.58 -1.44 3.97
CA ALA A 555 21.27 -1.81 2.75
C ALA A 555 21.67 -3.30 2.78
N GLY A 556 21.24 -4.05 1.77
CA GLY A 556 21.61 -5.46 1.59
C GLY A 556 21.02 -6.44 2.61
N LEU A 557 20.08 -6.00 3.47
CA LEU A 557 19.37 -6.91 4.37
C LEU A 557 18.63 -7.99 3.57
N LYS A 558 18.61 -9.20 4.14
CA LYS A 558 17.90 -10.35 3.58
C LYS A 558 16.97 -10.96 4.60
N ARG A 559 15.81 -11.38 4.11
CA ARG A 559 14.77 -12.05 4.90
C ARG A 559 15.26 -13.38 5.49
N VAL A 560 14.89 -13.63 6.74
CA VAL A 560 15.11 -14.92 7.40
C VAL A 560 13.91 -15.82 7.12
N ARG A 561 14.10 -16.92 6.39
CA ARG A 561 12.99 -17.83 6.03
C ARG A 561 12.68 -18.87 7.12
N ASN A 562 13.70 -19.58 7.56
CA ASN A 562 13.57 -20.75 8.43
C ASN A 562 14.47 -20.58 9.67
N PRO A 563 14.11 -19.71 10.63
CA PRO A 563 14.92 -19.53 11.83
C PRO A 563 14.88 -20.79 12.72
N ALA A 564 15.89 -20.97 13.57
CA ALA A 564 15.88 -22.07 14.55
C ALA A 564 14.75 -21.92 15.57
N ARG A 565 14.44 -20.69 15.99
CA ARG A 565 13.43 -20.36 16.99
C ARG A 565 12.38 -19.46 16.37
N VAL A 566 11.10 -19.72 16.61
CA VAL A 566 10.01 -18.82 16.24
C VAL A 566 9.36 -18.35 17.53
N THR A 567 9.36 -17.04 17.73
CA THR A 567 8.57 -16.35 18.77
C THR A 567 7.52 -15.53 18.03
N TYR A 568 6.25 -15.85 18.23
CA TYR A 568 5.15 -15.18 17.55
C TYR A 568 3.94 -15.08 18.47
N LYS A 569 3.55 -13.85 18.76
CA LYS A 569 2.33 -13.47 19.46
C LYS A 569 1.31 -12.99 18.44
N THR A 570 0.09 -13.47 18.55
CA THR A 570 -1.04 -13.07 17.68
C THR A 570 -2.34 -13.02 18.47
N ASP A 571 -3.35 -12.33 17.96
CA ASP A 571 -4.68 -12.21 18.55
C ASP A 571 -5.71 -12.16 17.42
N ALA A 572 -6.73 -13.02 17.50
CA ALA A 572 -7.77 -13.12 16.47
C ALA A 572 -8.56 -11.82 16.29
N LYS A 573 -8.54 -10.90 17.27
CA LYS A 573 -9.14 -9.57 17.13
C LYS A 573 -8.48 -8.70 16.05
N LEU A 574 -7.25 -9.04 15.63
CA LEU A 574 -6.51 -8.32 14.59
C LEU A 574 -6.79 -8.88 13.19
N ASP A 575 -7.47 -10.02 13.10
CA ASP A 575 -7.87 -10.62 11.84
C ASP A 575 -8.99 -9.80 11.20
N ALA A 576 -9.07 -9.86 9.87
CA ALA A 576 -10.23 -9.40 9.11
C ALA A 576 -10.57 -10.43 8.03
N PRO A 577 -11.20 -11.57 8.42
CA PRO A 577 -11.46 -12.69 7.51
C PRO A 577 -12.31 -12.32 6.30
N GLU A 578 -13.17 -11.31 6.41
CA GLU A 578 -13.95 -10.72 5.30
C GLU A 578 -13.08 -10.13 4.20
N TYR A 579 -11.83 -9.78 4.51
CA TYR A 579 -10.81 -9.31 3.56
C TYR A 579 -9.69 -10.35 3.35
N ALA A 580 -9.94 -11.61 3.71
CA ALA A 580 -8.98 -12.71 3.67
C ALA A 580 -7.68 -12.43 4.44
N ILE A 581 -7.79 -11.73 5.58
CA ILE A 581 -6.67 -11.45 6.48
C ILE A 581 -6.78 -12.35 7.70
N ARG A 582 -5.68 -13.05 8.00
CA ARG A 582 -5.47 -13.82 9.23
C ARG A 582 -4.02 -13.73 9.66
N HIS A 583 -3.81 -13.56 10.96
CA HIS A 583 -2.50 -13.46 11.60
C HIS A 583 -2.14 -14.75 12.34
N ASP A 584 -2.44 -15.91 11.75
CA ASP A 584 -2.29 -17.21 12.42
C ASP A 584 -1.01 -17.96 12.01
N SER A 585 -0.04 -17.27 11.42
CA SER A 585 1.20 -17.86 10.91
C SER A 585 2.41 -16.94 10.97
N ALA A 586 3.58 -17.53 11.21
CA ALA A 586 4.88 -16.91 11.01
C ALA A 586 5.95 -17.99 10.78
N TYR A 587 6.79 -17.82 9.77
CA TYR A 587 7.89 -18.72 9.42
C TYR A 587 7.39 -20.17 9.21
N TRP A 588 7.80 -21.12 10.06
CA TRP A 588 7.39 -22.52 9.99
C TRP A 588 6.26 -22.89 10.96
N VAL A 589 5.62 -21.93 11.63
CA VAL A 589 4.38 -22.16 12.40
C VAL A 589 3.19 -21.52 11.70
N SER A 590 2.05 -22.19 11.70
CA SER A 590 0.83 -21.75 11.03
C SER A 590 -0.41 -22.35 11.67
N GLN A 591 -1.60 -21.90 11.26
CA GLN A 591 -2.88 -22.41 11.77
C GLN A 591 -2.94 -22.36 13.30
N ILE A 592 -2.40 -21.29 13.88
CA ILE A 592 -2.45 -21.05 15.32
C ILE A 592 -3.90 -20.76 15.69
N VAL A 593 -4.45 -21.54 16.61
CA VAL A 593 -5.80 -21.33 17.10
C VAL A 593 -5.75 -21.18 18.61
N ALA A 594 -6.38 -20.10 19.09
CA ALA A 594 -6.46 -19.80 20.50
C ALA A 594 -7.43 -20.76 21.24
N GLU A 595 -7.17 -21.02 22.52
CA GLU A 595 -8.13 -21.74 23.38
C GLU A 595 -9.25 -20.81 23.86
N ALA A 596 -8.89 -19.59 24.26
CA ALA A 596 -9.81 -18.55 24.70
C ALA A 596 -9.52 -17.20 24.01
N GLU A 597 -10.44 -16.26 24.14
CA GLU A 597 -10.27 -14.88 23.66
C GLU A 597 -9.00 -14.25 24.24
N GLY A 598 -8.31 -13.47 23.41
CA GLY A 598 -7.06 -12.79 23.75
C GLY A 598 -5.84 -13.38 23.04
N PRO A 599 -4.64 -12.88 23.36
CA PRO A 599 -3.45 -13.21 22.61
C PRO A 599 -3.01 -14.66 22.82
N SER A 600 -2.56 -15.28 21.73
CA SER A 600 -1.81 -16.54 21.69
C SER A 600 -0.32 -16.25 21.56
N LEU A 601 0.53 -16.99 22.29
CA LEU A 601 1.98 -16.91 22.16
C LEU A 601 2.57 -18.27 21.79
N VAL A 602 3.30 -18.31 20.69
CA VAL A 602 4.10 -19.45 20.25
C VAL A 602 5.57 -19.09 20.41
N ASP A 603 6.32 -19.83 21.23
CA ASP A 603 7.78 -19.72 21.32
C ASP A 603 8.41 -21.11 21.22
N LEU A 604 8.73 -21.52 19.99
CA LEU A 604 9.21 -22.86 19.68
C LEU A 604 10.59 -22.81 19.03
N THR A 605 11.46 -23.74 19.40
CA THR A 605 12.79 -23.93 18.81
C THR A 605 12.88 -25.32 18.19
N SER A 606 13.28 -25.37 16.90
CA SER A 606 13.72 -26.58 16.22
C SER A 606 15.23 -26.59 16.08
N LEU A 607 15.87 -27.64 16.60
CA LEU A 607 17.30 -27.89 16.35
C LEU A 607 17.53 -28.70 15.06
N GLY A 608 16.46 -29.08 14.36
CA GLY A 608 16.51 -29.88 13.15
C GLY A 608 17.35 -29.26 12.03
N CYS A 609 17.40 -27.93 11.95
CA CYS A 609 18.14 -27.24 10.88
C CYS A 609 19.63 -27.04 11.21
N GLY A 610 20.09 -27.35 12.43
CA GLY A 610 21.47 -27.05 12.85
C GLY A 610 21.84 -25.56 12.77
N ILE A 611 20.81 -24.70 12.80
CA ILE A 611 21.00 -23.25 12.80
C ILE A 611 21.34 -22.86 14.22
N ALA A 612 22.52 -22.29 14.36
CA ALA A 612 23.04 -21.88 15.64
C ALA A 612 22.40 -20.55 16.08
N GLN A 613 22.18 -20.42 17.38
CA GLN A 613 21.51 -19.25 17.96
C GLN A 613 22.35 -17.99 17.70
N PRO A 614 21.75 -16.88 17.25
CA PRO A 614 22.48 -15.65 17.02
C PRO A 614 23.08 -15.11 18.32
N LEU A 615 24.35 -14.74 18.27
CA LEU A 615 24.93 -13.86 19.28
C LEU A 615 24.60 -12.42 18.92
N TYR A 616 24.38 -11.59 19.94
CA TYR A 616 24.10 -10.18 19.75
C TYR A 616 25.13 -9.32 20.46
N GLN A 617 25.47 -8.20 19.84
CA GLN A 617 26.23 -7.12 20.44
C GLN A 617 25.31 -5.93 20.67
N THR A 618 25.21 -5.48 21.92
CA THR A 618 24.54 -4.23 22.27
C THR A 618 25.52 -3.06 22.23
N GLY A 619 25.05 -1.87 21.88
CA GLY A 619 25.90 -0.69 21.83
C GLY A 619 25.14 0.62 21.96
N LEU A 620 25.91 1.69 22.04
CA LEU A 620 25.47 3.07 21.94
C LEU A 620 26.16 3.72 20.75
N ASP A 621 25.48 4.68 20.13
CA ASP A 621 26.02 5.47 19.02
C ASP A 621 25.48 6.91 19.12
N ALA A 622 26.10 7.85 18.42
CA ALA A 622 25.66 9.24 18.36
C ALA A 622 26.16 9.92 17.08
N GLY A 623 25.42 10.92 16.62
CA GLY A 623 25.78 11.70 15.44
C GLY A 623 25.06 13.03 15.38
N ILE A 624 25.40 13.82 14.36
CA ILE A 624 24.86 15.18 14.18
C ILE A 624 23.92 15.32 12.97
N ASP A 625 23.88 14.33 12.08
CA ASP A 625 23.20 14.45 10.78
C ASP A 625 21.82 13.77 10.73
N PRO A 626 20.85 14.35 10.00
CA PRO A 626 20.75 15.78 9.62
C PRO A 626 20.42 16.68 10.82
N VAL A 627 20.04 16.06 11.94
CA VAL A 627 19.76 16.68 13.24
C VAL A 627 20.47 15.83 14.29
N PRO A 628 21.01 16.40 15.39
CA PRO A 628 21.69 15.61 16.42
C PRO A 628 20.85 14.45 16.96
N TRP A 629 21.51 13.31 17.15
CA TRP A 629 20.90 12.09 17.65
C TRP A 629 21.83 11.27 18.56
N THR A 630 21.19 10.50 19.43
CA THR A 630 21.81 9.38 20.14
C THR A 630 21.08 8.11 19.76
N ALA A 631 21.76 6.97 19.87
CA ALA A 631 21.15 5.70 19.55
C ALA A 631 21.54 4.59 20.52
N THR A 632 20.62 3.67 20.72
CA THR A 632 20.89 2.34 21.28
C THR A 632 20.72 1.32 20.17
N LEU A 633 21.48 0.24 20.24
CA LEU A 633 21.45 -0.78 19.19
C LEU A 633 21.67 -2.17 19.75
N ARG A 634 21.15 -3.14 19.02
CA ARG A 634 21.53 -4.54 19.11
C ARG A 634 21.77 -5.07 17.71
N ARG A 635 23.01 -5.46 17.42
CA ARG A 635 23.41 -6.05 16.13
C ARG A 635 23.65 -7.54 16.30
N ARG A 636 23.18 -8.33 15.34
CA ARG A 636 23.50 -9.75 15.25
C ARG A 636 24.97 -9.91 14.84
N LEU A 637 25.67 -10.85 15.45
CA LEU A 637 27.02 -11.24 15.08
C LEU A 637 26.98 -12.48 14.18
N ASP A 638 27.80 -12.49 13.13
CA ASP A 638 27.84 -13.55 12.10
C ASP A 638 28.53 -14.85 12.53
N ASN A 639 28.83 -15.02 13.83
CA ASN A 639 29.40 -16.24 14.36
C ASN A 639 28.32 -17.14 14.95
N PRO A 640 27.97 -18.25 14.29
CA PRO A 640 27.39 -19.31 15.10
C PRO A 640 27.82 -20.72 14.64
N THR A 641 28.05 -21.64 15.59
CA THR A 641 27.95 -23.09 15.35
C THR A 641 27.63 -23.83 16.64
N VAL A 642 26.39 -24.31 16.74
CA VAL A 642 26.03 -25.52 17.49
C VAL A 642 25.71 -26.54 16.38
N PRO A 643 26.29 -27.75 16.40
CA PRO A 643 25.96 -28.79 15.44
C PRO A 643 24.44 -29.06 15.42
N ALA A 644 23.89 -29.48 14.28
CA ALA A 644 22.52 -29.99 14.21
C ALA A 644 22.31 -31.06 15.29
N ALA A 645 21.52 -30.73 16.32
CA ALA A 645 21.02 -31.76 17.21
C ALA A 645 19.88 -32.47 16.49
N GLU A 646 19.99 -33.79 16.39
CA GLU A 646 19.02 -34.64 15.69
C GLU A 646 17.60 -34.40 16.20
N GLY A 647 16.71 -33.90 15.34
CA GLY A 647 15.25 -33.97 15.49
C GLY A 647 14.67 -33.47 16.82
N LYS A 648 15.16 -32.38 17.43
CA LYS A 648 14.56 -31.84 18.67
C LYS A 648 13.66 -30.63 18.41
N LEU A 649 12.48 -30.64 19.05
CA LEU A 649 11.54 -29.52 19.13
C LEU A 649 11.31 -29.15 20.60
N SER A 650 11.49 -27.90 20.98
CA SER A 650 11.25 -27.48 22.38
C SER A 650 10.70 -26.08 22.49
N GLY A 651 9.94 -25.77 23.53
CA GLY A 651 9.46 -24.41 23.73
C GLY A 651 8.21 -24.30 24.59
N THR A 652 7.58 -23.13 24.52
CA THR A 652 6.40 -22.77 25.30
C THR A 652 5.26 -22.33 24.39
N LEU A 653 4.04 -22.67 24.77
CA LEU A 653 2.81 -22.26 24.11
C LEU A 653 1.86 -21.68 25.16
N ALA A 654 1.35 -20.48 24.94
CA ALA A 654 0.39 -19.85 25.83
C ALA A 654 -0.91 -19.53 25.09
N ASN A 655 -2.05 -19.94 25.65
CA ASN A 655 -3.38 -19.80 25.06
C ASN A 655 -3.50 -20.40 23.64
N VAL A 656 -2.82 -21.52 23.35
CA VAL A 656 -2.87 -22.18 22.03
C VAL A 656 -3.51 -23.56 22.13
N ARG A 657 -4.70 -23.74 21.55
CA ARG A 657 -5.38 -25.05 21.50
C ARG A 657 -4.86 -25.94 20.37
N SER A 658 -4.40 -25.34 19.28
CA SER A 658 -3.82 -26.09 18.15
C SER A 658 -2.88 -25.22 17.31
N LEU A 659 -1.85 -25.84 16.75
CA LEU A 659 -1.02 -25.24 15.71
C LEU A 659 -0.44 -26.27 14.75
N ARG A 660 -0.01 -25.81 13.57
CA ARG A 660 0.70 -26.59 12.56
C ARG A 660 2.16 -26.15 12.46
N ILE A 661 3.06 -27.12 12.49
CA ILE A 661 4.51 -26.97 12.33
C ILE A 661 4.88 -27.49 10.94
N ASP A 662 5.50 -26.65 10.10
CA ASP A 662 6.04 -27.12 8.84
C ASP A 662 7.31 -27.96 9.06
N ALA A 663 7.20 -29.27 8.87
CA ALA A 663 8.30 -30.21 9.04
C ALA A 663 9.46 -29.94 8.06
N ALA A 664 9.20 -29.34 6.88
CA ALA A 664 10.27 -28.95 5.96
C ALA A 664 11.00 -27.69 6.45
N GLY A 665 10.27 -26.60 6.73
CA GLY A 665 10.83 -25.34 7.23
C GLY A 665 11.54 -25.46 8.59
N SER A 666 11.06 -26.34 9.48
CA SER A 666 11.72 -26.69 10.74
C SER A 666 12.80 -27.77 10.62
N CYS A 667 13.03 -28.31 9.42
CA CYS A 667 13.97 -29.40 9.12
C CYS A 667 13.76 -30.68 9.98
N LEU A 668 12.51 -31.01 10.30
CA LEU A 668 12.09 -32.19 11.05
C LEU A 668 11.55 -33.32 10.16
N ARG A 669 11.32 -33.06 8.87
CA ARG A 669 10.84 -34.06 7.90
C ARG A 669 11.78 -35.25 7.82
N GLY A 670 11.23 -36.45 7.94
CA GLY A 670 11.99 -37.71 7.86
C GLY A 670 12.89 -38.00 9.07
N LYS A 671 12.84 -37.19 10.13
CA LYS A 671 13.60 -37.39 11.37
C LYS A 671 12.71 -37.93 12.49
N ALA A 672 13.27 -38.74 13.38
CA ALA A 672 12.64 -39.03 14.67
C ALA A 672 12.63 -37.74 15.51
N VAL A 673 11.44 -37.26 15.87
CA VAL A 673 11.30 -35.96 16.55
C VAL A 673 11.09 -36.17 18.04
N GLN A 674 12.07 -35.79 18.85
CA GLN A 674 11.95 -35.67 20.30
C GLN A 674 11.43 -34.27 20.63
N TYR A 675 10.44 -34.17 21.52
CA TYR A 675 9.88 -32.90 21.94
C TYR A 675 10.02 -32.65 23.44
N GLN A 676 10.12 -31.38 23.83
CA GLN A 676 9.96 -30.88 25.20
C GLN A 676 9.14 -29.58 25.15
N ILE A 677 7.84 -29.67 25.38
CA ILE A 677 6.89 -28.55 25.22
C ILE A 677 6.22 -28.27 26.56
N THR A 678 6.17 -27.00 26.94
CA THR A 678 5.34 -26.51 28.04
C THR A 678 4.16 -25.75 27.48
N THR A 679 2.96 -26.04 27.96
CA THR A 679 1.76 -25.32 27.56
C THR A 679 0.83 -25.07 28.75
N ASP A 680 0.12 -23.94 28.76
CA ASP A 680 -0.82 -23.56 29.81
C ASP A 680 -2.23 -24.15 29.61
N VAL A 681 -2.54 -24.61 28.40
CA VAL A 681 -3.81 -25.23 28.00
C VAL A 681 -3.56 -26.54 27.26
N PRO A 682 -4.56 -27.44 27.11
CA PRO A 682 -4.42 -28.59 26.23
C PRO A 682 -4.16 -28.15 24.78
N VAL A 683 -3.17 -28.75 24.12
CA VAL A 683 -2.76 -28.37 22.74
C VAL A 683 -2.66 -29.57 21.80
N THR A 684 -3.11 -29.38 20.57
CA THR A 684 -2.88 -30.30 19.45
C THR A 684 -1.81 -29.75 18.50
N LEU A 685 -0.66 -30.41 18.45
CA LEU A 685 0.43 -30.12 17.53
C LEU A 685 0.31 -31.01 16.30
N THR A 686 0.32 -30.41 15.10
CA THR A 686 0.35 -31.15 13.83
C THR A 686 1.59 -30.78 13.04
N LEU A 687 2.25 -31.77 12.44
CA LEU A 687 3.35 -31.54 11.51
C LEU A 687 2.85 -31.61 10.07
N SER A 688 3.47 -30.84 9.17
CA SER A 688 3.07 -30.81 7.76
C SER A 688 3.22 -32.15 7.02
N ASP A 689 3.90 -33.13 7.60
CA ASP A 689 4.05 -34.50 7.09
C ASP A 689 3.05 -35.52 7.69
N GLY A 690 2.04 -35.04 8.43
CA GLY A 690 0.90 -35.86 8.90
C GLY A 690 1.05 -36.39 10.32
N ARG A 691 2.20 -36.20 10.98
CA ARG A 691 2.36 -36.55 12.40
C ARG A 691 1.57 -35.58 13.27
N ALA A 692 1.02 -36.07 14.38
CA ALA A 692 0.25 -35.25 15.31
C ALA A 692 0.45 -35.70 16.77
N LYS A 693 0.36 -34.75 17.70
CA LYS A 693 0.45 -35.01 19.13
C LYS A 693 -0.52 -34.13 19.91
N ALA A 694 -1.32 -34.74 20.78
CA ALA A 694 -2.11 -34.03 21.78
C ALA A 694 -1.34 -34.02 23.10
N LEU A 695 -1.23 -32.85 23.73
CA LEU A 695 -0.60 -32.64 25.03
C LEU A 695 -1.62 -32.01 25.98
N ALA A 696 -1.58 -32.38 27.25
CA ALA A 696 -2.34 -31.69 28.29
C ALA A 696 -1.64 -30.38 28.66
N ALA A 697 -2.27 -29.57 29.52
CA ALA A 697 -1.59 -28.45 30.17
C ALA A 697 -0.44 -28.98 31.06
N GLY A 698 0.72 -28.32 31.00
CA GLY A 698 1.93 -28.68 31.72
C GLY A 698 3.15 -28.84 30.80
N THR A 699 4.23 -29.37 31.37
CA THR A 699 5.46 -29.68 30.64
C THR A 699 5.49 -31.15 30.24
N HIS A 700 5.64 -31.41 28.95
CA HIS A 700 5.65 -32.74 28.37
C HIS A 700 6.91 -32.98 27.54
N SER A 701 7.53 -34.14 27.72
CA SER A 701 8.61 -34.63 26.87
C SER A 701 8.24 -35.98 26.24
N GLY A 702 8.66 -36.23 25.01
CA GLY A 702 8.37 -37.49 24.31
C GLY A 702 8.80 -37.47 22.85
N SER A 703 8.24 -38.37 22.04
CA SER A 703 8.44 -38.40 20.59
C SER A 703 7.13 -38.28 19.81
N PHE A 704 7.20 -37.70 18.61
CA PHE A 704 6.10 -37.67 17.64
C PHE A 704 5.86 -39.03 17.00
#